data_AF-A0A318KCG0-F1
#
_entry.id   AF-A0A318KCG0-F1
#
_cell.length_a   1.000
_cell.length_b   1.000
_cell.length_c   1.000
_cell.angle_alpha   90.00
_cell.angle_beta   90.00
_cell.angle_gamma   90.00
#
_symmetry.space_group_name_H-M   'P 1'
#
loop_
_entity.id
_entity.type
_entity.pdbx_description
1 polymer ?
#
loop_
_entity_poly.entity_id
_entity_poly.type
_entity_poly.pdbx_seq_one_letter_code
_entity_poly.pdbx_strand_id
1 'polypeptide(L)'
;MSVYLYRWGRFAFRRKWIVLPVWLVLLVLLGIAGSLLSEPMSDEFSMPALPSERATEILDRQFPGMSAQFGIDAVSGTYVIKARDGTKLTDKNNSAAIDALIADLKTLAVEDGKRRLVTEKDAAALKNPVDAAKAMGCLDKPDPTLCSGAPLNVLSKDAPATVAVLTVPFDIAASMDIGQEERHAAYDVARPARERGLTVELGGAIEQKQEQPSGRAEMIGMGVALVVMVIAFGAVVAAFVPIITAVAGLSAAMLVIAVSTSIIEIPSFTTFLASMIGIALSIDYALFIVSRYKHELRVAPSPEEAAGISVGTAGSAVVFAGLTVIVALGALSIVGVNFLTFMGLGGAVAACFAVLTAVTLMPALLGAFGRFLFTPKLPLVARHDPEDDTSVTNGMRVGRLIGKRPWVALLIAVAALAALATPALDLQLGLPGDDSYPVGSTVRQAYDIRTAGFGEGSNGVLTVVADLTNVPAGQRETAVTALRDRLAEFPEMDYVTTPQFSANGLGAMLDGVPRSGPNNQHTKDLVRDARAAEGELAQRYGLAYGITGTTAIYADMDHVLLGKIVPYLAIVAGAAFLLLILVFRSILVPFTAALGFLLSMAATFGATVLIFQKGTFGLIADPRPIISFLPIMLIGLVFGLAMDYQVFLVTRMREEYVHGKSPRDAMVAGYHHGARVVTSAAIIMISVFGSFLLESDLTAKSMGFALACGVAIDAFVVRMVLVPALLAIIGRRAWWIPKWLNRILPDIDVEGAKLRQAQPLVAEQPAEPAEEVAAHAISEPEPMVAARSAANGVGLHEVSGVAIDLPGDRTIGGCIRRDDGRPVPDAALTLIDQRGQQVSRTTGDKDGAYLIEPPSAGSYVLIVAATGQQPAAVNVTAVDDGPHHVDITLRGAGELSGVVRTAAREPVAGATVTVTDLDGAVVGAAVTAADGAYACRGVLAGTYTLVAVADRMRPAATTLTVPESGRLSFDVELAPMAMLWGTVRADGRAVHDARVTVLDWSGAPISTTRTDAQGRYRVTDLPEGEYTVVARGYPLVTSQVTINGSQVDHDIRLCFAADE
;
A
#
# COMPACT_ATOMS: atom_id res chain seq x y z
N MET A 1 16.21 -21.91 10.92
CA MET A 1 14.86 -21.85 10.32
C MET A 1 14.47 -23.21 9.77
N SER A 2 15.19 -23.69 8.74
CA SER A 2 15.23 -25.08 8.21
C SER A 2 14.67 -26.18 9.12
N VAL A 3 15.26 -26.40 10.30
CA VAL A 3 14.88 -27.47 11.25
C VAL A 3 13.42 -27.41 11.73
N TYR A 4 12.86 -26.22 11.93
CA TYR A 4 11.44 -26.07 12.31
C TYR A 4 10.52 -26.37 11.12
N LEU A 5 10.87 -25.86 9.93
CA LEU A 5 10.12 -26.10 8.70
C LEU A 5 10.17 -27.58 8.27
N TYR A 6 11.28 -28.29 8.48
CA TYR A 6 11.38 -29.74 8.31
C TYR A 6 10.41 -30.50 9.23
N ARG A 7 10.38 -30.15 10.53
CA ARG A 7 9.46 -30.76 11.51
C ARG A 7 8.00 -30.46 11.14
N TRP A 8 7.72 -29.26 10.63
CA TRP A 8 6.38 -28.85 10.19
C TRP A 8 5.93 -29.56 8.91
N GLY A 9 6.80 -29.68 7.90
CA GLY A 9 6.54 -30.42 6.66
C GLY A 9 6.23 -31.90 6.93
N ARG A 10 7.03 -32.57 7.79
CA ARG A 10 6.74 -33.93 8.26
C ARG A 10 5.41 -34.02 8.99
N PHE A 11 5.12 -33.07 9.89
CA PHE A 11 3.86 -33.02 10.64
C PHE A 11 2.65 -32.90 9.70
N ALA A 12 2.69 -31.97 8.74
CA ALA A 12 1.60 -31.73 7.80
C ALA A 12 1.37 -32.91 6.84
N PHE A 13 2.44 -33.50 6.30
CA PHE A 13 2.38 -34.69 5.44
C PHE A 13 1.76 -35.90 6.17
N ARG A 14 2.20 -36.13 7.42
CA ARG A 14 1.74 -37.25 8.26
C ARG A 14 0.32 -37.03 8.79
N ARG A 15 -0.01 -35.83 9.26
CA ARG A 15 -1.32 -35.44 9.81
C ARG A 15 -2.20 -34.69 8.81
N LYS A 16 -2.08 -35.00 7.51
CA LYS A 16 -2.94 -34.49 6.42
C LYS A 16 -4.44 -34.49 6.74
N TRP A 17 -4.94 -35.55 7.39
CA TRP A 17 -6.35 -35.68 7.78
C TRP A 17 -6.78 -34.78 8.95
N ILE A 18 -5.87 -33.99 9.51
CA ILE A 18 -6.17 -32.86 10.41
C ILE A 18 -5.95 -31.54 9.66
N VAL A 19 -4.84 -31.39 8.93
CA VAL A 19 -4.51 -30.14 8.22
C VAL A 19 -5.52 -29.79 7.14
N LEU A 20 -6.01 -30.77 6.37
CA LEU A 20 -7.01 -30.54 5.32
C LEU A 20 -8.37 -30.09 5.89
N PRO A 21 -8.96 -30.76 6.92
CA PRO A 21 -10.13 -30.22 7.61
C PRO A 21 -9.91 -28.87 8.29
N VAL A 22 -8.72 -28.58 8.86
CA VAL A 22 -8.45 -27.27 9.48
C VAL A 22 -8.47 -26.15 8.44
N TRP A 23 -7.88 -26.34 7.26
CA TRP A 23 -7.98 -25.36 6.17
C TRP A 23 -9.41 -25.21 5.63
N LEU A 24 -10.18 -26.30 5.54
CA LEU A 24 -11.58 -26.25 5.11
C LEU A 24 -12.46 -25.51 6.14
N VAL A 25 -12.27 -25.79 7.44
CA VAL A 25 -12.97 -25.08 8.53
C VAL A 25 -12.58 -23.60 8.57
N LEU A 26 -11.31 -23.26 8.35
CA LEU A 26 -10.86 -21.87 8.25
C LEU A 26 -11.57 -21.14 7.09
N LEU A 27 -11.61 -21.74 5.90
CA LEU A 27 -12.32 -21.18 4.74
C LEU A 27 -13.83 -21.05 4.97
N VAL A 28 -14.47 -22.02 5.65
CA VAL A 28 -15.90 -21.94 5.99
C VAL A 28 -16.18 -20.85 7.03
N LEU A 29 -15.34 -20.72 8.07
CA LEU A 29 -15.49 -19.67 9.08
C LEU A 29 -15.25 -18.27 8.50
N LEU A 30 -14.21 -18.10 7.67
CA LEU A 30 -13.96 -16.86 6.94
C LEU A 30 -15.07 -16.56 5.91
N GLY A 31 -15.64 -17.59 5.28
CA GLY A 31 -16.77 -17.46 4.36
C GLY A 31 -18.04 -16.97 5.04
N ILE A 32 -18.38 -17.57 6.19
CA ILE A 32 -19.50 -17.14 7.04
C ILE A 32 -19.27 -15.72 7.55
N ALA A 33 -18.09 -15.43 8.10
CA ALA A 33 -17.74 -14.09 8.57
C ALA A 33 -17.84 -13.05 7.46
N GLY A 34 -17.28 -13.31 6.27
CA GLY A 34 -17.40 -12.44 5.10
C GLY A 34 -18.86 -12.19 4.74
N SER A 35 -19.67 -13.24 4.59
CA SER A 35 -21.10 -13.12 4.25
C SER A 35 -21.98 -12.40 5.28
N LEU A 36 -21.47 -12.16 6.49
CA LEU A 36 -22.18 -11.47 7.58
C LEU A 36 -21.62 -10.08 7.91
N LEU A 37 -20.41 -9.75 7.42
CA LEU A 37 -19.66 -8.55 7.80
C LEU A 37 -19.17 -7.71 6.60
N SER A 38 -19.10 -8.26 5.39
CA SER A 38 -18.53 -7.53 4.25
C SER A 38 -19.40 -6.36 3.82
N GLU A 39 -18.92 -5.15 4.05
CA GLU A 39 -19.47 -3.90 3.51
C GLU A 39 -18.89 -3.60 2.11
N PRO A 40 -19.54 -2.75 1.30
CA PRO A 40 -19.06 -2.37 -0.04
C PRO A 40 -17.67 -1.71 -0.03
N MET A 41 -16.89 -1.95 -1.08
CA MET A 41 -15.54 -1.40 -1.25
C MET A 41 -15.57 -0.01 -1.92
N SER A 42 -15.38 1.06 -1.15
CA SER A 42 -15.31 2.44 -1.65
C SER A 42 -14.00 2.71 -2.41
N ASP A 43 -14.12 3.13 -3.67
CA ASP A 43 -12.99 3.60 -4.50
C ASP A 43 -12.77 5.12 -4.33
N GLU A 44 -12.88 5.64 -3.11
CA GLU A 44 -12.69 7.07 -2.83
C GLU A 44 -11.20 7.44 -2.85
N PHE A 45 -10.82 8.39 -3.71
CA PHE A 45 -9.45 8.89 -3.84
C PHE A 45 -9.17 10.06 -2.88
N SER A 46 -9.53 9.91 -1.60
CA SER A 46 -9.22 10.93 -0.57
C SER A 46 -7.71 10.99 -0.27
N MET A 47 -7.11 12.13 -0.60
CA MET A 47 -5.77 12.53 -0.17
C MET A 47 -5.87 13.88 0.57
N PRO A 48 -5.57 13.93 1.88
CA PRO A 48 -5.58 15.18 2.62
C PRO A 48 -4.39 16.07 2.24
N ALA A 49 -4.62 17.39 2.27
CA ALA A 49 -3.72 18.47 1.89
C ALA A 49 -3.33 18.52 0.39
N LEU A 50 -4.24 18.17 -0.53
CA LEU A 50 -4.02 18.46 -1.96
C LEU A 50 -4.23 19.95 -2.28
N PRO A 51 -3.44 20.57 -3.18
CA PRO A 51 -3.68 21.95 -3.62
C PRO A 51 -5.07 22.20 -4.24
N SER A 52 -5.72 21.18 -4.81
CA SER A 52 -7.11 21.24 -5.27
C SER A 52 -8.14 21.29 -4.14
N GLU A 53 -7.88 20.65 -3.00
CA GLU A 53 -8.77 20.57 -1.82
C GLU A 53 -9.05 21.96 -1.24
N ARG A 54 -8.05 22.86 -1.28
CA ARG A 54 -8.20 24.27 -0.91
C ARG A 54 -9.30 24.99 -1.71
N ALA A 55 -9.52 24.62 -2.98
CA ALA A 55 -10.62 25.20 -3.75
C ALA A 55 -11.98 24.67 -3.28
N THR A 56 -12.05 23.38 -2.90
CA THR A 56 -13.24 22.78 -2.26
C THR A 56 -13.55 23.48 -0.94
N GLU A 57 -12.55 23.72 -0.08
CA GLU A 57 -12.73 24.48 1.17
C GLU A 57 -13.28 25.90 0.93
N ILE A 58 -12.84 26.59 -0.14
CA ILE A 58 -13.38 27.90 -0.51
C ILE A 58 -14.83 27.76 -1.04
N LEU A 59 -15.16 26.69 -1.77
CA LEU A 59 -16.55 26.40 -2.19
C LEU A 59 -17.45 26.14 -0.98
N ASP A 60 -17.05 25.32 -0.01
CA ASP A 60 -17.82 25.06 1.21
C ASP A 60 -18.12 26.35 1.98
N ARG A 61 -17.10 27.22 2.12
CA ARG A 61 -17.20 28.48 2.87
C ARG A 61 -18.02 29.56 2.15
N GLN A 62 -17.87 29.71 0.83
CA GLN A 62 -18.43 30.85 0.08
C GLN A 62 -19.62 30.48 -0.83
N PHE A 63 -19.78 29.21 -1.19
CA PHE A 63 -20.84 28.68 -2.05
C PHE A 63 -21.47 27.40 -1.43
N PRO A 64 -22.14 27.49 -0.25
CA PRO A 64 -22.56 26.32 0.51
C PRO A 64 -23.39 25.32 -0.32
N GLY A 65 -22.95 24.06 -0.34
CA GLY A 65 -23.58 22.98 -1.11
C GLY A 65 -23.19 22.89 -2.59
N MET A 66 -22.37 23.81 -3.12
CA MET A 66 -21.78 23.64 -4.47
C MET A 66 -20.65 22.60 -4.48
N SER A 67 -19.86 22.52 -3.41
CA SER A 67 -18.84 21.49 -3.17
C SER A 67 -19.38 20.07 -3.39
N ALA A 68 -20.59 19.79 -2.91
CA ALA A 68 -21.29 18.52 -3.08
C ALA A 68 -21.61 18.16 -4.55
N GLN A 69 -21.58 19.12 -5.50
CA GLN A 69 -21.69 18.83 -6.94
C GLN A 69 -20.35 18.44 -7.58
N PHE A 70 -19.22 18.68 -6.88
CA PHE A 70 -17.87 18.28 -7.27
C PHE A 70 -17.34 17.11 -6.42
N GLY A 71 -18.12 16.62 -5.44
CA GLY A 71 -17.81 15.44 -4.65
C GLY A 71 -17.90 14.15 -5.48
N ILE A 72 -17.14 13.13 -5.08
CA ILE A 72 -17.01 11.86 -5.85
C ILE A 72 -18.33 11.08 -5.88
N ASP A 73 -19.18 11.24 -4.86
CA ASP A 73 -20.51 10.61 -4.77
C ASP A 73 -21.58 11.24 -5.68
N ALA A 74 -21.29 12.37 -6.34
CA ALA A 74 -22.26 13.14 -7.11
C ALA A 74 -22.65 12.45 -8.44
N VAL A 75 -23.51 11.43 -8.35
CA VAL A 75 -23.97 10.67 -9.52
C VAL A 75 -24.66 11.58 -10.52
N SER A 76 -24.05 11.71 -11.70
CA SER A 76 -24.52 12.58 -12.77
C SER A 76 -24.26 11.97 -14.14
N GLY A 77 -25.12 12.33 -15.10
CA GLY A 77 -25.00 11.99 -16.50
C GLY A 77 -24.75 13.23 -17.35
N THR A 78 -23.76 13.16 -18.23
CA THR A 78 -23.46 14.20 -19.21
C THR A 78 -23.92 13.74 -20.58
N TYR A 79 -25.07 14.25 -21.03
CA TYR A 79 -25.58 13.97 -22.37
C TYR A 79 -24.93 14.91 -23.38
N VAL A 80 -24.14 14.36 -24.29
CA VAL A 80 -23.51 15.09 -25.40
C VAL A 80 -24.35 14.88 -26.65
N ILE A 81 -24.96 15.96 -27.13
CA ILE A 81 -25.94 15.98 -28.21
C ILE A 81 -25.26 16.58 -29.45
N LYS A 82 -25.24 15.84 -30.57
CA LYS A 82 -24.77 16.32 -31.87
C LYS A 82 -25.90 16.33 -32.90
N ALA A 83 -25.97 17.41 -33.68
CA ALA A 83 -26.84 17.54 -34.84
C ALA A 83 -26.37 16.64 -35.98
N ARG A 84 -27.33 16.16 -36.79
CA ARG A 84 -27.02 15.47 -38.05
C ARG A 84 -26.13 16.35 -38.93
N ASP A 85 -25.12 15.75 -39.57
CA ASP A 85 -24.17 16.48 -40.42
C ASP A 85 -24.88 17.37 -41.45
N GLY A 86 -24.50 18.66 -41.49
CA GLY A 86 -25.15 19.69 -42.31
C GLY A 86 -26.37 20.39 -41.69
N THR A 87 -26.79 20.01 -40.47
CA THR A 87 -27.86 20.67 -39.71
C THR A 87 -27.34 21.25 -38.39
N LYS A 88 -28.13 22.09 -37.72
CA LYS A 88 -27.80 22.71 -36.42
C LYS A 88 -28.81 22.35 -35.35
N LEU A 89 -28.40 22.38 -34.09
CA LEU A 89 -29.31 22.17 -32.95
C LEU A 89 -30.33 23.31 -32.81
N THR A 90 -30.02 24.50 -33.35
CA THR A 90 -30.95 25.63 -33.50
C THR A 90 -32.09 25.39 -34.48
N ASP A 91 -32.02 24.35 -35.33
CA ASP A 91 -33.06 24.06 -36.31
C ASP A 91 -34.32 23.55 -35.59
N LYS A 92 -35.51 24.04 -35.97
CA LYS A 92 -36.76 23.84 -35.22
C LYS A 92 -37.05 22.38 -34.85
N ASN A 93 -36.75 21.44 -35.76
CA ASN A 93 -36.98 20.01 -35.53
C ASN A 93 -35.97 19.41 -34.53
N ASN A 94 -34.72 19.89 -34.55
CA ASN A 94 -33.66 19.45 -33.65
C ASN A 94 -33.90 20.01 -32.24
N SER A 95 -34.23 21.30 -32.11
CA SER A 95 -34.63 21.88 -30.82
C SER A 95 -35.82 21.14 -30.21
N ALA A 96 -36.88 20.87 -30.99
CA ALA A 96 -38.05 20.13 -30.51
C ALA A 96 -37.78 18.65 -30.16
N ALA A 97 -36.66 18.07 -30.63
CA ALA A 97 -36.18 16.77 -30.18
C ALA A 97 -35.43 16.86 -28.84
N ILE A 98 -34.67 17.94 -28.61
CA ILE A 98 -34.05 18.25 -27.32
C ILE A 98 -35.11 18.56 -26.25
N ASP A 99 -36.15 19.34 -26.59
CA ASP A 99 -37.24 19.67 -25.68
C ASP A 99 -37.99 18.41 -25.20
N ALA A 100 -38.16 17.42 -26.09
CA ALA A 100 -38.74 16.13 -25.75
C ALA A 100 -37.81 15.29 -24.86
N LEU A 101 -36.51 15.18 -25.20
CA LEU A 101 -35.52 14.51 -24.36
C LEU A 101 -35.49 15.09 -22.93
N ILE A 102 -35.60 16.42 -22.81
CA ILE A 102 -35.62 17.11 -21.52
C ILE A 102 -36.93 16.86 -20.77
N ALA A 103 -38.07 16.74 -21.46
CA ALA A 103 -39.33 16.34 -20.83
C ALA A 103 -39.26 14.91 -20.31
N ASP A 104 -38.75 13.97 -21.12
CA ASP A 104 -38.58 12.57 -20.76
C ASP A 104 -37.63 12.43 -19.54
N LEU A 105 -36.49 13.13 -19.55
CA LEU A 105 -35.52 13.22 -18.44
C LEU A 105 -36.14 13.73 -17.13
N LYS A 106 -36.96 14.78 -17.16
CA LYS A 106 -37.66 15.32 -15.97
C LYS A 106 -38.65 14.32 -15.35
N THR A 107 -39.05 13.30 -16.11
CA THR A 107 -39.95 12.23 -15.66
C THR A 107 -39.27 10.88 -15.45
N LEU A 108 -37.95 10.79 -15.63
CA LEU A 108 -37.22 9.53 -15.63
C LEU A 108 -37.33 8.82 -14.27
N ALA A 109 -37.76 7.55 -14.31
CA ALA A 109 -37.99 6.72 -13.15
C ALA A 109 -37.74 5.24 -13.47
N VAL A 110 -37.41 4.48 -12.43
CA VAL A 110 -37.20 3.03 -12.40
C VAL A 110 -38.23 2.34 -11.49
N GLU A 111 -38.16 1.01 -11.36
CA GLU A 111 -39.08 0.19 -10.54
C GLU A 111 -40.56 0.32 -10.95
N ASP A 112 -40.86 0.28 -12.25
CA ASP A 112 -42.19 0.59 -12.83
C ASP A 112 -42.70 2.00 -12.48
N GLY A 113 -41.79 2.97 -12.36
CA GLY A 113 -42.12 4.38 -12.12
C GLY A 113 -42.25 4.77 -10.64
N LYS A 114 -41.91 3.88 -9.71
CA LYS A 114 -41.99 4.14 -8.25
C LYS A 114 -40.84 5.03 -7.76
N ARG A 115 -39.65 4.90 -8.36
CA ARG A 115 -38.43 5.61 -7.95
C ARG A 115 -37.98 6.54 -9.07
N ARG A 116 -38.22 7.85 -8.93
CA ARG A 116 -37.64 8.85 -9.85
C ARG A 116 -36.12 8.84 -9.72
N LEU A 117 -35.44 9.08 -10.84
CA LEU A 117 -33.98 9.24 -10.88
C LEU A 117 -33.55 10.70 -10.85
N VAL A 118 -34.44 11.67 -11.13
CA VAL A 118 -34.12 13.10 -11.08
C VAL A 118 -35.04 13.79 -10.07
N THR A 119 -34.49 14.58 -9.14
CA THR A 119 -35.28 15.29 -8.13
C THR A 119 -36.15 16.38 -8.77
N GLU A 120 -37.24 16.81 -8.12
CA GLU A 120 -38.08 17.89 -8.68
C GLU A 120 -37.34 19.24 -8.79
N LYS A 121 -36.36 19.48 -7.90
CA LYS A 121 -35.48 20.66 -7.93
C LYS A 121 -34.61 20.64 -9.19
N ASP A 122 -33.97 19.52 -9.47
CA ASP A 122 -33.03 19.41 -10.58
C ASP A 122 -33.76 19.27 -11.91
N ALA A 123 -34.89 18.55 -11.91
CA ALA A 123 -35.84 18.54 -13.03
C ALA A 123 -36.34 19.95 -13.36
N ALA A 124 -36.57 20.84 -12.38
CA ALA A 124 -36.89 22.24 -12.65
C ALA A 124 -35.68 23.04 -13.22
N ALA A 125 -34.45 22.68 -12.86
CA ALA A 125 -33.23 23.32 -13.35
C ALA A 125 -32.89 22.96 -14.82
N LEU A 126 -33.24 21.75 -15.29
CA LEU A 126 -32.99 21.32 -16.68
C LEU A 126 -33.66 22.25 -17.71
N LYS A 127 -32.88 22.80 -18.64
CA LYS A 127 -33.30 23.72 -19.72
C LYS A 127 -32.67 23.30 -21.04
N ASN A 128 -33.32 23.62 -22.17
CA ASN A 128 -32.77 23.37 -23.49
C ASN A 128 -31.45 24.17 -23.68
N PRO A 129 -30.32 23.54 -24.02
CA PRO A 129 -29.05 24.23 -24.29
C PRO A 129 -29.13 25.34 -25.32
N VAL A 130 -30.04 25.24 -26.30
CA VAL A 130 -30.27 26.27 -27.31
C VAL A 130 -30.91 27.52 -26.69
N ASP A 131 -31.92 27.35 -25.85
CA ASP A 131 -32.56 28.47 -25.14
C ASP A 131 -31.65 29.05 -24.05
N ALA A 132 -30.81 28.23 -23.41
CA ALA A 132 -29.79 28.70 -22.46
C ALA A 132 -28.77 29.61 -23.18
N ALA A 133 -28.16 29.15 -24.28
CA ALA A 133 -27.25 29.96 -25.08
C ALA A 133 -27.91 31.22 -25.67
N LYS A 134 -29.20 31.13 -26.02
CA LYS A 134 -30.00 32.28 -26.46
C LYS A 134 -30.26 33.30 -25.34
N ALA A 135 -30.56 32.85 -24.12
CA ALA A 135 -30.72 33.72 -22.96
C ALA A 135 -29.41 34.44 -22.57
N MET A 136 -28.26 33.84 -22.89
CA MET A 136 -26.93 34.45 -22.78
C MET A 136 -26.60 35.40 -23.95
N GLY A 137 -27.49 35.59 -24.93
CA GLY A 137 -27.26 36.43 -26.13
C GLY A 137 -26.33 35.82 -27.18
N CYS A 138 -25.84 34.60 -26.95
CA CYS A 138 -24.73 33.99 -27.68
C CYS A 138 -25.05 33.52 -29.10
N LEU A 139 -26.33 33.45 -29.47
CA LEU A 139 -26.75 33.15 -30.85
C LEU A 139 -26.63 34.38 -31.78
N ASP A 140 -26.77 35.59 -31.24
CA ASP A 140 -26.76 36.84 -32.00
C ASP A 140 -25.35 37.48 -32.04
N LYS A 141 -24.63 37.41 -30.91
CA LYS A 141 -23.22 37.86 -30.79
C LYS A 141 -22.47 36.93 -29.82
N PRO A 142 -21.75 35.91 -30.31
CA PRO A 142 -20.96 35.04 -29.45
C PRO A 142 -19.70 35.77 -28.94
N ASP A 143 -19.78 36.32 -27.73
CA ASP A 143 -18.64 36.86 -26.99
C ASP A 143 -17.86 35.71 -26.32
N PRO A 144 -16.55 35.51 -26.59
CA PRO A 144 -15.78 34.42 -26.00
C PRO A 144 -15.72 34.40 -24.46
N THR A 145 -15.92 35.54 -23.79
CA THR A 145 -15.86 35.63 -22.31
C THR A 145 -17.16 35.18 -21.63
N LEU A 146 -18.29 35.32 -22.32
CA LEU A 146 -19.62 34.94 -21.82
C LEU A 146 -20.08 33.58 -22.38
N CYS A 147 -19.88 33.37 -23.67
CA CYS A 147 -20.39 32.23 -24.43
C CYS A 147 -19.51 30.99 -24.36
N SER A 148 -18.39 31.10 -23.65
CA SER A 148 -17.52 30.01 -23.20
C SER A 148 -18.22 29.06 -22.23
N GLY A 149 -19.08 29.59 -21.35
CA GLY A 149 -19.95 28.82 -20.47
C GLY A 149 -21.29 28.39 -21.09
N ALA A 150 -21.50 28.62 -22.39
CA ALA A 150 -22.75 28.25 -23.05
C ALA A 150 -22.80 26.73 -23.31
N PRO A 151 -23.89 26.03 -22.98
CA PRO A 151 -24.03 24.58 -23.19
C PRO A 151 -24.21 24.16 -24.67
N LEU A 152 -23.98 25.08 -25.61
CA LEU A 152 -24.08 24.90 -27.06
C LEU A 152 -22.83 25.50 -27.72
N ASN A 153 -22.22 24.82 -28.68
CA ASN A 153 -20.91 25.18 -29.26
C ASN A 153 -20.92 26.37 -30.24
N VAL A 154 -21.44 27.51 -29.78
CA VAL A 154 -21.55 28.77 -30.54
C VAL A 154 -20.21 29.39 -30.94
N LEU A 155 -19.13 29.07 -30.22
CA LEU A 155 -17.76 29.57 -30.48
C LEU A 155 -16.98 28.74 -31.53
N SER A 156 -17.49 27.57 -31.95
CA SER A 156 -16.82 26.74 -32.95
C SER A 156 -16.76 27.46 -34.30
N LYS A 157 -15.55 27.59 -34.86
CA LYS A 157 -15.34 28.26 -36.16
C LYS A 157 -15.84 27.41 -37.33
N ASP A 158 -15.68 26.09 -37.22
CA ASP A 158 -15.95 25.15 -38.31
C ASP A 158 -17.37 24.57 -38.24
N ALA A 159 -17.92 24.37 -37.03
CA ALA A 159 -19.23 23.75 -36.82
C ALA A 159 -20.10 24.42 -35.73
N PRO A 160 -20.39 25.74 -35.83
CA PRO A 160 -21.11 26.48 -34.80
C PRO A 160 -22.57 26.03 -34.61
N ALA A 161 -22.94 25.78 -33.36
CA ALA A 161 -24.26 25.30 -32.91
C ALA A 161 -24.66 23.91 -33.45
N THR A 162 -23.69 23.01 -33.61
CA THR A 162 -23.87 21.60 -34.01
C THR A 162 -23.75 20.62 -32.85
N VAL A 163 -23.13 21.01 -31.73
CA VAL A 163 -22.94 20.17 -30.54
C VAL A 163 -23.38 20.92 -29.28
N ALA A 164 -24.06 20.23 -28.37
CA ALA A 164 -24.47 20.72 -27.06
C ALA A 164 -24.15 19.71 -25.96
N VAL A 165 -24.08 20.18 -24.72
CA VAL A 165 -23.87 19.37 -23.52
C VAL A 165 -24.98 19.66 -22.52
N LEU A 166 -25.58 18.61 -21.95
CA LEU A 166 -26.59 18.70 -20.90
C LEU A 166 -26.19 17.80 -19.72
N THR A 167 -25.78 18.40 -18.62
CA THR A 167 -25.51 17.69 -17.36
C THR A 167 -26.80 17.49 -16.58
N VAL A 168 -27.03 16.27 -16.10
CA VAL A 168 -28.20 15.86 -15.33
C VAL A 168 -27.71 15.17 -14.05
N PRO A 169 -27.94 15.73 -12.84
CA PRO A 169 -27.70 15.00 -11.60
C PRO A 169 -28.78 13.95 -11.37
N PHE A 170 -28.45 12.87 -10.68
CA PHE A 170 -29.37 11.79 -10.34
C PHE A 170 -29.49 11.57 -8.82
N ASP A 171 -30.68 11.18 -8.38
CA ASP A 171 -31.01 10.83 -6.99
C ASP A 171 -30.57 9.39 -6.68
N ILE A 172 -29.24 9.21 -6.62
CA ILE A 172 -28.54 7.96 -6.29
C ILE A 172 -27.44 8.33 -5.28
N ALA A 173 -27.40 7.63 -4.14
CA ALA A 173 -26.64 8.07 -2.98
C ALA A 173 -25.11 7.94 -3.12
N ALA A 174 -24.63 6.98 -3.92
CA ALA A 174 -23.23 6.80 -4.27
C ALA A 174 -23.09 6.17 -5.66
N SER A 175 -21.91 6.29 -6.27
CA SER A 175 -21.58 5.64 -7.55
C SER A 175 -21.71 4.11 -7.50
N MET A 176 -21.52 3.51 -6.32
CA MET A 176 -21.69 2.08 -6.08
C MET A 176 -23.15 1.60 -6.18
N ASP A 177 -24.12 2.48 -5.86
CA ASP A 177 -25.56 2.15 -5.87
C ASP A 177 -26.17 2.22 -7.29
N ILE A 178 -25.38 2.57 -8.31
CA ILE A 178 -25.83 2.60 -9.70
C ILE A 178 -26.01 1.15 -10.19
N GLY A 179 -27.25 0.66 -10.16
CA GLY A 179 -27.65 -0.61 -10.76
C GLY A 179 -27.66 -0.60 -12.29
N GLN A 180 -28.00 -1.73 -12.89
CA GLN A 180 -28.08 -1.84 -14.36
C GLN A 180 -29.41 -1.31 -14.93
N GLU A 181 -30.47 -1.23 -14.12
CA GLU A 181 -31.75 -0.65 -14.54
C GLU A 181 -31.62 0.87 -14.69
N GLU A 182 -30.96 1.52 -13.73
CA GLU A 182 -30.67 2.96 -13.71
C GLU A 182 -29.81 3.38 -14.90
N ARG A 183 -28.71 2.65 -15.15
CA ARG A 183 -27.87 2.85 -16.34
C ARG A 183 -28.67 2.68 -17.63
N HIS A 184 -29.42 1.58 -17.75
CA HIS A 184 -30.16 1.33 -18.98
C HIS A 184 -31.24 2.39 -19.21
N ALA A 185 -31.97 2.80 -18.18
CA ALA A 185 -32.98 3.87 -18.25
C ALA A 185 -32.38 5.22 -18.62
N ALA A 186 -31.25 5.61 -18.02
CA ALA A 186 -30.53 6.83 -18.37
C ALA A 186 -30.00 6.79 -19.81
N TYR A 187 -29.49 5.66 -20.30
CA TYR A 187 -29.08 5.57 -21.70
C TYR A 187 -30.28 5.55 -22.67
N ASP A 188 -31.38 4.86 -22.33
CA ASP A 188 -32.54 4.69 -23.21
C ASP A 188 -33.45 5.91 -23.30
N VAL A 189 -33.44 6.83 -22.33
CA VAL A 189 -34.20 8.10 -22.40
C VAL A 189 -33.82 8.93 -23.63
N ALA A 190 -32.60 8.74 -24.15
CA ALA A 190 -32.11 9.36 -25.38
C ALA A 190 -32.56 8.66 -26.69
N ARG A 191 -33.19 7.48 -26.64
CA ARG A 191 -33.67 6.76 -27.84
C ARG A 191 -34.62 7.60 -28.71
N PRO A 192 -35.66 8.28 -28.20
CA PRO A 192 -36.56 9.07 -29.04
C PRO A 192 -35.87 10.26 -29.73
N ALA A 193 -34.80 10.81 -29.15
CA ALA A 193 -33.97 11.83 -29.78
C ALA A 193 -33.08 11.24 -30.88
N ARG A 194 -32.49 10.06 -30.64
CA ARG A 194 -31.70 9.32 -31.65
C ARG A 194 -32.54 8.87 -32.85
N GLU A 195 -33.77 8.41 -32.63
CA GLU A 195 -34.73 8.07 -33.69
C GLU A 195 -35.15 9.28 -34.54
N ARG A 196 -35.13 10.49 -33.98
CA ARG A 196 -35.35 11.76 -34.71
C ARG A 196 -34.12 12.24 -35.48
N GLY A 197 -32.99 11.53 -35.40
CA GLY A 197 -31.78 11.77 -36.19
C GLY A 197 -30.72 12.65 -35.51
N LEU A 198 -30.83 12.89 -34.20
CA LEU A 198 -29.71 13.42 -33.41
C LEU A 198 -28.74 12.27 -33.04
N THR A 199 -27.47 12.57 -32.85
CA THR A 199 -26.57 11.68 -32.09
C THR A 199 -26.63 12.14 -30.63
N VAL A 200 -26.85 11.23 -29.68
CA VAL A 200 -26.96 11.56 -28.26
C VAL A 200 -26.29 10.47 -27.46
N GLU A 201 -25.10 10.78 -26.95
CA GLU A 201 -24.26 9.87 -26.19
C GLU A 201 -24.18 10.35 -24.73
N LEU A 202 -24.08 9.40 -23.81
CA LEU A 202 -24.05 9.60 -22.36
C LEU A 202 -22.66 9.30 -21.79
N GLY A 203 -22.09 10.25 -21.07
CA GLY A 203 -20.90 10.12 -20.23
C GLY A 203 -21.17 10.55 -18.78
N GLY A 204 -20.11 10.77 -18.00
CA GLY A 204 -20.21 11.06 -16.56
C GLY A 204 -20.48 9.80 -15.71
N ALA A 205 -20.54 10.00 -14.38
CA ALA A 205 -20.57 8.94 -13.37
C ALA A 205 -21.64 7.86 -13.60
N ILE A 206 -22.80 8.21 -14.17
CA ILE A 206 -23.88 7.25 -14.44
C ILE A 206 -23.44 6.08 -15.35
N GLU A 207 -22.62 6.33 -16.38
CA GLU A 207 -22.14 5.31 -17.31
C GLU A 207 -20.75 4.77 -16.95
N GLN A 208 -20.15 5.25 -15.86
CA GLN A 208 -18.93 4.65 -15.33
C GLN A 208 -19.25 3.26 -14.77
N LYS A 209 -18.69 2.24 -15.41
CA LYS A 209 -18.93 0.83 -15.07
C LYS A 209 -17.76 0.33 -14.24
N GLN A 210 -17.99 0.17 -12.93
CA GLN A 210 -17.18 -0.69 -12.08
C GLN A 210 -17.31 -2.13 -12.60
N GLU A 211 -16.46 -2.50 -13.57
CA GLU A 211 -16.34 -3.87 -14.04
C GLU A 211 -15.67 -4.70 -12.94
N GLN A 212 -16.48 -5.36 -12.09
CA GLN A 212 -15.96 -6.35 -11.16
C GLN A 212 -15.14 -7.41 -11.93
N PRO A 213 -13.99 -7.87 -11.41
CA PRO A 213 -13.10 -8.78 -12.12
C PRO A 213 -13.85 -9.99 -12.68
N SER A 214 -13.82 -10.20 -13.99
CA SER A 214 -14.73 -11.15 -14.65
C SER A 214 -14.40 -12.62 -14.36
N GLY A 215 -13.32 -12.88 -13.61
CA GLY A 215 -12.71 -14.19 -13.38
C GLY A 215 -12.08 -14.81 -14.65
N ARG A 216 -12.23 -14.20 -15.83
CA ARG A 216 -11.80 -14.77 -17.11
C ARG A 216 -10.29 -14.76 -17.24
N ALA A 217 -9.62 -13.63 -17.00
CA ALA A 217 -8.16 -13.57 -16.96
C ALA A 217 -7.57 -14.57 -15.95
N GLU A 218 -8.18 -14.73 -14.77
CA GLU A 218 -7.71 -15.67 -13.74
C GLU A 218 -7.87 -17.14 -14.16
N MET A 219 -9.04 -17.53 -14.69
CA MET A 219 -9.27 -18.87 -15.21
C MET A 219 -8.33 -19.22 -16.37
N ILE A 220 -8.08 -18.27 -17.28
CA ILE A 220 -7.16 -18.45 -18.40
C ILE A 220 -5.71 -18.58 -17.89
N GLY A 221 -5.29 -17.72 -16.97
CA GLY A 221 -3.97 -17.77 -16.34
C GLY A 221 -3.70 -19.08 -15.62
N MET A 222 -4.66 -19.54 -14.79
CA MET A 222 -4.61 -20.85 -14.14
C MET A 222 -4.63 -22.02 -15.14
N GLY A 223 -5.38 -21.91 -16.23
CA GLY A 223 -5.43 -22.91 -17.30
C GLY A 223 -4.09 -23.07 -18.03
N VAL A 224 -3.43 -21.95 -18.38
CA VAL A 224 -2.08 -21.98 -18.97
C VAL A 224 -1.03 -22.46 -17.96
N ALA A 225 -1.10 -22.00 -16.71
CA ALA A 225 -0.22 -22.45 -15.63
C ALA A 225 -0.32 -23.97 -15.40
N LEU A 226 -1.52 -24.55 -15.44
CA LEU A 226 -1.75 -25.99 -15.37
C LEU A 226 -1.03 -26.72 -16.52
N VAL A 227 -1.17 -26.24 -17.77
CA VAL A 227 -0.47 -26.83 -18.93
C VAL A 227 1.05 -26.78 -18.77
N VAL A 228 1.61 -25.64 -18.35
CA VAL A 228 3.06 -25.49 -18.13
C VAL A 228 3.53 -26.40 -16.99
N MET A 229 2.78 -26.56 -15.91
CA MET A 229 3.12 -27.48 -14.82
C MET A 229 3.02 -28.96 -15.21
N VAL A 230 2.05 -29.34 -16.05
CA VAL A 230 1.96 -30.70 -16.62
C VAL A 230 3.24 -31.03 -17.41
N ILE A 231 3.78 -30.05 -18.15
CA ILE A 231 5.05 -30.17 -18.87
C ILE A 231 6.25 -30.16 -17.90
N ALA A 232 6.27 -29.28 -16.90
CA ALA A 232 7.37 -29.15 -15.94
C ALA A 232 7.57 -30.44 -15.13
N PHE A 233 6.49 -30.98 -14.56
CA PHE A 233 6.51 -32.20 -13.75
C PHE A 233 6.50 -33.49 -14.57
N GLY A 234 5.85 -33.49 -15.75
CA GLY A 234 5.66 -34.68 -16.58
C GLY A 234 4.57 -35.65 -16.07
N ALA A 235 3.69 -35.18 -15.18
CA ALA A 235 2.58 -35.93 -14.60
C ALA A 235 1.39 -35.00 -14.30
N VAL A 236 0.17 -35.44 -14.60
CA VAL A 236 -1.03 -34.59 -14.52
C VAL A 236 -1.45 -34.31 -13.08
N VAL A 237 -1.48 -35.33 -12.21
CA VAL A 237 -1.94 -35.17 -10.81
C VAL A 237 -1.04 -34.20 -10.03
N ALA A 238 0.28 -34.22 -10.27
CA ALA A 238 1.23 -33.28 -9.67
C ALA A 238 0.92 -31.80 -10.01
N ALA A 239 0.43 -31.52 -11.22
CA ALA A 239 0.15 -30.16 -11.68
C ALA A 239 -1.14 -29.57 -11.04
N PHE A 240 -2.08 -30.40 -10.60
CA PHE A 240 -3.27 -29.92 -9.89
C PHE A 240 -2.98 -29.44 -8.47
N VAL A 241 -1.92 -29.93 -7.80
CA VAL A 241 -1.70 -29.62 -6.39
C VAL A 241 -1.34 -28.14 -6.16
N PRO A 242 -0.44 -27.52 -6.95
CA PRO A 242 -0.21 -26.07 -6.90
C PRO A 242 -1.45 -25.22 -7.17
N ILE A 243 -2.34 -25.65 -8.09
CA ILE A 243 -3.61 -24.95 -8.35
C ILE A 243 -4.53 -25.01 -7.12
N ILE A 244 -4.65 -26.17 -6.47
CA ILE A 244 -5.47 -26.32 -5.25
C ILE A 244 -4.92 -25.43 -4.12
N THR A 245 -3.60 -25.32 -3.96
CA THR A 245 -3.00 -24.41 -2.96
C THR A 245 -3.18 -22.93 -3.32
N ALA A 246 -3.18 -22.59 -4.61
CA ALA A 246 -3.42 -21.23 -5.08
C ALA A 246 -4.86 -20.79 -4.88
N VAL A 247 -5.85 -21.61 -5.25
CA VAL A 247 -7.27 -21.33 -5.00
C VAL A 247 -7.52 -21.19 -3.51
N ALA A 248 -7.06 -22.14 -2.68
CA ALA A 248 -7.27 -22.07 -1.23
C ALA A 248 -6.59 -20.87 -0.56
N GLY A 249 -5.38 -20.50 -1.01
CA GLY A 249 -4.65 -19.34 -0.49
C GLY A 249 -5.31 -18.02 -0.89
N LEU A 250 -5.70 -17.91 -2.17
CA LEU A 250 -6.44 -16.76 -2.68
C LEU A 250 -7.78 -16.58 -1.98
N SER A 251 -8.60 -17.63 -1.87
CA SER A 251 -9.89 -17.55 -1.19
C SER A 251 -9.74 -17.14 0.28
N ALA A 252 -8.72 -17.63 0.99
CA ALA A 252 -8.46 -17.20 2.37
C ALA A 252 -8.05 -15.72 2.45
N ALA A 253 -7.19 -15.24 1.54
CA ALA A 253 -6.80 -13.83 1.47
C ALA A 253 -7.99 -12.92 1.14
N MET A 254 -8.79 -13.28 0.13
CA MET A 254 -9.97 -12.52 -0.29
C MET A 254 -11.03 -12.44 0.80
N LEU A 255 -11.28 -13.53 1.52
CA LEU A 255 -12.24 -13.52 2.63
C LEU A 255 -11.72 -12.70 3.83
N VAL A 256 -10.41 -12.66 4.07
CA VAL A 256 -9.83 -11.74 5.09
C VAL A 256 -9.96 -10.28 4.65
N ILE A 257 -9.72 -9.97 3.38
CA ILE A 257 -9.93 -8.61 2.84
C ILE A 257 -11.41 -8.22 2.95
N ALA A 258 -12.33 -9.11 2.57
CA ALA A 258 -13.78 -8.88 2.65
C ALA A 258 -14.32 -8.76 4.09
N VAL A 259 -13.76 -9.48 5.07
CA VAL A 259 -14.08 -9.27 6.49
C VAL A 259 -13.50 -7.94 6.99
N SER A 260 -12.39 -7.46 6.42
CA SER A 260 -11.76 -6.21 6.84
C SER A 260 -12.53 -4.96 6.38
N THR A 261 -13.45 -5.05 5.42
CA THR A 261 -14.29 -3.90 5.03
C THR A 261 -15.25 -3.46 6.13
N SER A 262 -15.60 -4.35 7.08
CA SER A 262 -16.51 -4.05 8.21
C SER A 262 -15.93 -3.14 9.31
N ILE A 263 -14.69 -2.68 9.14
CA ILE A 263 -13.93 -1.91 10.15
C ILE A 263 -13.01 -0.86 9.52
N ILE A 264 -12.67 -0.99 8.24
CA ILE A 264 -11.85 -0.03 7.49
C ILE A 264 -12.33 -0.04 6.03
N GLU A 265 -12.47 1.13 5.43
CA GLU A 265 -12.73 1.25 4.00
C GLU A 265 -11.55 0.74 3.15
N ILE A 266 -11.84 -0.04 2.11
CA ILE A 266 -10.83 -0.68 1.26
C ILE A 266 -11.23 -0.52 -0.22
N PRO A 267 -10.41 0.16 -1.05
CA PRO A 267 -10.67 0.28 -2.49
C PRO A 267 -10.73 -1.05 -3.23
N SER A 268 -11.61 -1.16 -4.21
CA SER A 268 -11.86 -2.40 -4.97
C SER A 268 -10.62 -2.88 -5.72
N PHE A 269 -9.77 -1.94 -6.19
CA PHE A 269 -8.44 -2.19 -6.78
C PHE A 269 -7.53 -3.05 -5.90
N THR A 270 -7.74 -3.06 -4.58
CA THR A 270 -7.03 -3.94 -3.63
C THR A 270 -7.24 -5.41 -3.95
N THR A 271 -8.46 -5.80 -4.36
CA THR A 271 -8.79 -7.18 -4.73
C THR A 271 -8.10 -7.59 -6.03
N PHE A 272 -8.12 -6.73 -7.06
CA PHE A 272 -7.46 -6.98 -8.33
C PHE A 272 -5.96 -7.24 -8.14
N LEU A 273 -5.29 -6.45 -7.30
CA LEU A 273 -3.89 -6.67 -6.97
C LEU A 273 -3.69 -7.97 -6.19
N ALA A 274 -4.55 -8.24 -5.20
CA ALA A 274 -4.47 -9.42 -4.36
C ALA A 274 -4.67 -10.74 -5.13
N SER A 275 -5.54 -10.79 -6.16
CA SER A 275 -5.69 -12.02 -6.98
C SER A 275 -4.51 -12.24 -7.90
N MET A 276 -4.11 -11.20 -8.64
CA MET A 276 -2.98 -11.22 -9.55
C MET A 276 -1.67 -11.64 -8.86
N ILE A 277 -1.39 -11.11 -7.67
CA ILE A 277 -0.23 -11.53 -6.83
C ILE A 277 -0.46 -12.92 -6.23
N GLY A 278 -1.63 -13.16 -5.63
CA GLY A 278 -1.93 -14.37 -4.87
C GLY A 278 -1.86 -15.65 -5.70
N ILE A 279 -2.36 -15.61 -6.95
CA ILE A 279 -2.27 -16.74 -7.89
C ILE A 279 -0.82 -16.99 -8.29
N ALA A 280 -0.10 -15.95 -8.74
CA ALA A 280 1.27 -16.08 -9.23
C ALA A 280 2.22 -16.68 -8.17
N LEU A 281 2.22 -16.09 -6.96
CA LEU A 281 3.06 -16.56 -5.86
C LEU A 281 2.70 -17.96 -5.38
N SER A 282 1.41 -18.25 -5.19
CA SER A 282 1.00 -19.55 -4.67
C SER A 282 1.34 -20.70 -5.62
N ILE A 283 1.26 -20.48 -6.93
CA ILE A 283 1.64 -21.49 -7.93
C ILE A 283 3.16 -21.67 -7.93
N ASP A 284 3.96 -20.59 -7.90
CA ASP A 284 5.42 -20.70 -7.98
C ASP A 284 6.05 -21.27 -6.70
N TYR A 285 5.62 -20.82 -5.51
CA TYR A 285 6.04 -21.39 -4.24
C TYR A 285 5.73 -22.89 -4.12
N ALA A 286 4.55 -23.30 -4.59
CA ALA A 286 4.19 -24.71 -4.68
C ALA A 286 5.03 -25.45 -5.73
N LEU A 287 5.34 -24.85 -6.88
CA LEU A 287 6.24 -25.40 -7.91
C LEU A 287 7.63 -25.71 -7.34
N PHE A 288 8.26 -24.77 -6.61
CA PHE A 288 9.57 -25.01 -6.00
C PHE A 288 9.55 -26.18 -4.99
N ILE A 289 8.54 -26.23 -4.12
CA ILE A 289 8.41 -27.29 -3.11
C ILE A 289 8.10 -28.65 -3.75
N VAL A 290 7.21 -28.72 -4.76
CA VAL A 290 6.93 -29.97 -5.50
C VAL A 290 8.14 -30.42 -6.31
N SER A 291 8.88 -29.49 -6.93
CA SER A 291 10.09 -29.80 -7.69
C SER A 291 11.18 -30.38 -6.79
N ARG A 292 11.40 -29.81 -5.60
CA ARG A 292 12.34 -30.39 -4.62
C ARG A 292 11.86 -31.75 -4.12
N TYR A 293 10.58 -31.89 -3.78
CA TYR A 293 9.99 -33.15 -3.33
C TYR A 293 10.12 -34.29 -4.36
N LYS A 294 9.98 -33.98 -5.65
CA LYS A 294 10.18 -34.93 -6.76
C LYS A 294 11.63 -35.47 -6.83
N HIS A 295 12.62 -34.66 -6.47
CA HIS A 295 14.02 -35.10 -6.35
C HIS A 295 14.25 -35.88 -5.05
N GLU A 296 13.85 -35.34 -3.90
CA GLU A 296 14.02 -35.96 -2.58
C GLU A 296 13.40 -37.37 -2.50
N LEU A 297 12.28 -37.61 -3.20
CA LEU A 297 11.65 -38.94 -3.32
C LEU A 297 12.53 -40.03 -3.93
N ARG A 298 13.68 -39.70 -4.53
CA ARG A 298 14.66 -40.66 -5.07
C ARG A 298 15.79 -40.98 -4.08
N VAL A 299 16.03 -40.12 -3.10
CA VAL A 299 17.25 -40.11 -2.27
C VAL A 299 16.93 -40.28 -0.78
N ALA A 300 15.80 -39.73 -0.32
CA ALA A 300 15.38 -39.80 1.08
C ALA A 300 14.75 -41.17 1.44
N PRO A 301 14.91 -41.66 2.70
CA PRO A 301 14.42 -42.99 3.10
C PRO A 301 12.90 -43.19 3.03
N SER A 302 12.11 -42.11 3.00
CA SER A 302 10.64 -42.20 2.94
C SER A 302 9.99 -40.94 2.35
N PRO A 303 8.75 -41.04 1.83
CA PRO A 303 7.99 -39.87 1.39
C PRO A 303 7.71 -38.82 2.49
N GLU A 304 7.58 -39.23 3.76
CA GLU A 304 7.46 -38.27 4.88
C GLU A 304 8.76 -37.47 5.05
N GLU A 305 9.90 -38.13 4.95
CA GLU A 305 11.22 -37.52 5.06
C GLU A 305 11.51 -36.60 3.86
N ALA A 306 11.19 -37.04 2.64
CA ALA A 306 11.30 -36.22 1.44
C ALA A 306 10.48 -34.93 1.52
N ALA A 307 9.25 -35.01 2.05
CA ALA A 307 8.40 -33.84 2.29
C ALA A 307 8.99 -32.93 3.38
N GLY A 308 9.53 -33.52 4.45
CA GLY A 308 10.28 -32.80 5.49
C GLY A 308 11.47 -32.02 4.94
N ILE A 309 12.38 -32.68 4.21
CA ILE A 309 13.58 -32.05 3.65
C ILE A 309 13.19 -30.94 2.66
N SER A 310 12.17 -31.16 1.83
CA SER A 310 11.68 -30.17 0.87
C SER A 310 11.17 -28.89 1.52
N VAL A 311 10.31 -28.99 2.55
CA VAL A 311 9.82 -27.81 3.29
C VAL A 311 10.94 -27.20 4.16
N GLY A 312 11.88 -28.02 4.64
CA GLY A 312 13.07 -27.58 5.38
C GLY A 312 14.19 -26.93 4.55
N THR A 313 14.08 -26.88 3.22
CA THR A 313 15.08 -26.32 2.29
C THR A 313 14.44 -25.34 1.30
N ALA A 314 13.66 -25.84 0.34
CA ALA A 314 12.89 -25.02 -0.59
C ALA A 314 11.82 -24.20 0.14
N GLY A 315 11.18 -24.75 1.18
CA GLY A 315 10.25 -24.00 2.02
C GLY A 315 10.90 -22.86 2.81
N SER A 316 12.17 -22.98 3.23
CA SER A 316 12.90 -21.85 3.84
C SER A 316 13.24 -20.75 2.84
N ALA A 317 13.48 -21.09 1.56
CA ALA A 317 13.60 -20.10 0.51
C ALA A 317 12.25 -19.42 0.20
N VAL A 318 11.15 -20.18 0.14
CA VAL A 318 9.77 -19.67 -0.07
C VAL A 318 9.31 -18.71 1.04
N VAL A 319 9.56 -19.03 2.32
CA VAL A 319 9.22 -18.12 3.44
C VAL A 319 9.99 -16.81 3.34
N PHE A 320 11.23 -16.87 2.85
CA PHE A 320 12.11 -15.71 2.74
C PHE A 320 11.79 -14.84 1.52
N ALA A 321 11.50 -15.48 0.38
CA ALA A 321 10.89 -14.90 -0.81
C ALA A 321 9.63 -14.09 -0.44
N GLY A 322 8.63 -14.76 0.16
CA GLY A 322 7.39 -14.12 0.55
C GLY A 322 7.56 -13.01 1.58
N LEU A 323 8.51 -13.11 2.52
CA LEU A 323 8.83 -12.00 3.41
C LEU A 323 9.39 -10.78 2.63
N THR A 324 10.17 -11.00 1.57
CA THR A 324 10.65 -9.94 0.68
C THR A 324 9.49 -9.23 -0.02
N VAL A 325 8.52 -10.00 -0.54
CA VAL A 325 7.29 -9.46 -1.15
C VAL A 325 6.46 -8.68 -0.12
N ILE A 326 6.20 -9.27 1.05
CA ILE A 326 5.41 -8.67 2.13
C ILE A 326 6.03 -7.34 2.59
N VAL A 327 7.36 -7.25 2.69
CA VAL A 327 8.06 -6.00 3.03
C VAL A 327 7.99 -4.98 1.88
N ALA A 328 8.17 -5.40 0.62
CA ALA A 328 8.11 -4.49 -0.53
C ALA A 328 6.70 -3.91 -0.75
N LEU A 329 5.65 -4.71 -0.52
CA LEU A 329 4.25 -4.29 -0.61
C LEU A 329 3.81 -3.51 0.64
N GLY A 330 4.24 -3.93 1.84
CA GLY A 330 4.02 -3.19 3.07
C GLY A 330 4.65 -1.80 3.05
N ALA A 331 5.78 -1.63 2.36
CA ALA A 331 6.45 -0.34 2.19
C ALA A 331 5.61 0.71 1.43
N LEU A 332 4.53 0.33 0.72
CA LEU A 332 3.62 1.32 0.14
C LEU A 332 2.90 2.14 1.22
N SER A 333 2.72 1.62 2.44
CA SER A 333 2.19 2.40 3.57
C SER A 333 3.03 3.66 3.88
N ILE A 334 4.35 3.56 3.69
CA ILE A 334 5.30 4.65 3.97
C ILE A 334 5.23 5.75 2.90
N VAL A 335 4.56 5.51 1.76
CA VAL A 335 4.27 6.53 0.74
C VAL A 335 3.32 7.60 1.30
N GLY A 336 2.45 7.26 2.26
CA GLY A 336 1.46 8.19 2.81
C GLY A 336 0.36 8.53 1.79
N VAL A 337 -0.13 7.51 1.08
CA VAL A 337 -1.27 7.58 0.15
C VAL A 337 -2.21 6.43 0.48
N ASN A 338 -3.47 6.72 0.78
CA ASN A 338 -4.43 5.76 1.33
C ASN A 338 -4.66 4.56 0.39
N PHE A 339 -5.07 4.79 -0.86
CA PHE A 339 -5.36 3.69 -1.78
C PHE A 339 -4.13 2.79 -2.07
N LEU A 340 -2.94 3.39 -2.21
CA LEU A 340 -1.67 2.64 -2.34
C LEU A 340 -1.36 1.80 -1.10
N THR A 341 -1.68 2.33 0.08
CA THR A 341 -1.50 1.63 1.37
C THR A 341 -2.38 0.38 1.42
N PHE A 342 -3.67 0.51 1.11
CA PHE A 342 -4.59 -0.63 1.11
C PHE A 342 -4.28 -1.64 0.01
N MET A 343 -3.97 -1.19 -1.21
CA MET A 343 -3.50 -2.07 -2.30
C MET A 343 -2.24 -2.86 -1.89
N GLY A 344 -1.24 -2.18 -1.32
CA GLY A 344 -0.02 -2.82 -0.80
C GLY A 344 -0.31 -3.83 0.31
N LEU A 345 -1.15 -3.47 1.29
CA LEU A 345 -1.52 -4.36 2.40
C LEU A 345 -2.34 -5.58 1.93
N GLY A 346 -3.30 -5.41 1.02
CA GLY A 346 -4.06 -6.53 0.45
C GLY A 346 -3.18 -7.48 -0.36
N GLY A 347 -2.25 -6.95 -1.15
CA GLY A 347 -1.21 -7.73 -1.82
C GLY A 347 -0.28 -8.47 -0.85
N ALA A 348 0.08 -7.84 0.28
CA ALA A 348 0.88 -8.45 1.34
C ALA A 348 0.11 -9.56 2.09
N VAL A 349 -1.20 -9.40 2.30
CA VAL A 349 -2.10 -10.45 2.84
C VAL A 349 -2.15 -11.64 1.87
N ALA A 350 -2.31 -11.40 0.57
CA ALA A 350 -2.27 -12.46 -0.44
C ALA A 350 -0.92 -13.19 -0.49
N ALA A 351 0.19 -12.46 -0.43
CA ALA A 351 1.54 -13.04 -0.35
C ALA A 351 1.75 -13.85 0.95
N CYS A 352 1.22 -13.40 2.08
CA CYS A 352 1.25 -14.13 3.35
C CYS A 352 0.48 -15.45 3.25
N PHE A 353 -0.74 -15.44 2.71
CA PHE A 353 -1.52 -16.65 2.50
C PHE A 353 -0.87 -17.61 1.50
N ALA A 354 -0.21 -17.11 0.44
CA ALA A 354 0.57 -17.91 -0.50
C ALA A 354 1.74 -18.66 0.20
N VAL A 355 2.47 -18.00 1.11
CA VAL A 355 3.49 -18.66 1.93
C VAL A 355 2.85 -19.70 2.86
N LEU A 356 1.77 -19.35 3.54
CA LEU A 356 1.09 -20.24 4.49
C LEU A 356 0.54 -21.50 3.83
N THR A 357 -0.07 -21.44 2.64
CA THR A 357 -0.50 -22.64 1.92
C THR A 357 0.70 -23.44 1.41
N ALA A 358 1.76 -22.79 0.93
CA ALA A 358 2.98 -23.46 0.47
C ALA A 358 3.72 -24.23 1.59
N VAL A 359 3.75 -23.75 2.84
CA VAL A 359 4.40 -24.47 3.95
C VAL A 359 3.46 -25.38 4.76
N THR A 360 2.13 -25.28 4.62
CA THR A 360 1.17 -26.07 5.43
C THR A 360 0.23 -26.96 4.60
N LEU A 361 -0.48 -26.39 3.62
CA LEU A 361 -1.48 -27.10 2.82
C LEU A 361 -0.83 -27.99 1.76
N MET A 362 0.20 -27.46 1.08
CA MET A 362 1.00 -28.16 0.08
C MET A 362 1.56 -29.51 0.59
N PRO A 363 2.32 -29.61 1.71
CA PRO A 363 2.80 -30.89 2.22
C PRO A 363 1.68 -31.84 2.68
N ALA A 364 0.55 -31.33 3.17
CA ALA A 364 -0.62 -32.16 3.49
C ALA A 364 -1.24 -32.80 2.23
N LEU A 365 -1.35 -32.03 1.13
CA LEU A 365 -1.82 -32.53 -0.16
C LEU A 365 -0.84 -33.50 -0.82
N LEU A 366 0.48 -33.25 -0.74
CA LEU A 366 1.51 -34.24 -1.15
C LEU A 366 1.29 -35.59 -0.46
N GLY A 367 1.02 -35.55 0.85
CA GLY A 367 0.70 -36.73 1.63
C GLY A 367 -0.64 -37.39 1.28
N ALA A 368 -1.60 -36.64 0.74
CA ALA A 368 -2.95 -37.13 0.41
C ALA A 368 -3.00 -37.81 -0.96
N PHE A 369 -2.42 -37.18 -1.99
CA PHE A 369 -2.28 -37.80 -3.31
C PHE A 369 -1.25 -38.95 -3.30
N GLY A 370 -0.19 -38.83 -2.49
CA GLY A 370 0.74 -39.92 -2.19
C GLY A 370 1.27 -40.62 -3.45
N ARG A 371 1.02 -41.93 -3.57
CA ARG A 371 1.48 -42.75 -4.71
C ARG A 371 0.93 -42.29 -6.08
N PHE A 372 -0.21 -41.61 -6.11
CA PHE A 372 -0.87 -41.21 -7.37
C PHE A 372 -0.30 -39.92 -7.96
N LEU A 373 0.44 -39.13 -7.18
CA LEU A 373 0.91 -37.80 -7.54
C LEU A 373 1.71 -37.76 -8.86
N PHE A 374 2.53 -38.77 -9.12
CA PHE A 374 3.37 -38.86 -10.31
C PHE A 374 2.95 -39.97 -11.29
N THR A 375 1.65 -40.32 -11.31
CA THR A 375 1.07 -41.33 -12.21
C THR A 375 -0.24 -40.85 -12.85
N PRO A 376 -0.47 -41.06 -14.16
CA PRO A 376 0.47 -41.59 -15.15
C PRO A 376 1.59 -40.59 -15.50
N LYS A 377 2.74 -41.11 -15.93
CA LYS A 377 3.88 -40.31 -16.45
C LYS A 377 3.70 -40.08 -17.95
N LEU A 378 3.91 -38.86 -18.44
CA LEU A 378 3.82 -38.56 -19.87
C LEU A 378 5.05 -39.10 -20.63
N PRO A 379 4.88 -40.03 -21.60
CA PRO A 379 5.98 -40.85 -22.15
C PRO A 379 6.99 -40.09 -23.01
N LEU A 380 6.64 -38.88 -23.48
CA LEU A 380 7.50 -37.98 -24.24
C LEU A 380 8.33 -37.03 -23.34
N VAL A 381 7.87 -36.73 -22.12
CA VAL A 381 8.43 -35.68 -21.26
C VAL A 381 9.19 -36.25 -20.07
N ALA A 382 8.75 -37.41 -19.54
CA ALA A 382 9.30 -38.00 -18.31
C ALA A 382 10.57 -38.86 -18.50
N ARG A 383 11.30 -38.73 -19.63
CA ARG A 383 12.43 -39.61 -20.00
C ARG A 383 13.77 -39.30 -19.31
N HIS A 384 14.02 -38.06 -18.89
CA HIS A 384 15.26 -37.66 -18.23
C HIS A 384 14.96 -36.81 -16.99
N ASP A 385 15.77 -36.95 -15.94
CA ASP A 385 15.66 -36.13 -14.74
C ASP A 385 16.52 -34.86 -14.87
N PRO A 386 16.04 -33.67 -14.47
CA PRO A 386 16.77 -32.43 -14.70
C PRO A 386 17.95 -32.18 -13.74
N GLU A 387 18.08 -32.95 -12.66
CA GLU A 387 19.25 -32.90 -11.77
C GLU A 387 20.18 -34.13 -11.98
N ASP A 388 20.11 -34.79 -13.16
CA ASP A 388 21.06 -35.85 -13.54
C ASP A 388 22.36 -35.26 -14.12
N ASP A 389 23.40 -35.26 -13.30
CA ASP A 389 24.75 -34.73 -13.59
C ASP A 389 25.43 -35.38 -14.81
N THR A 390 24.97 -36.55 -15.27
CA THR A 390 25.54 -37.22 -16.45
C THR A 390 25.04 -36.61 -17.77
N SER A 391 23.99 -35.78 -17.73
CA SER A 391 23.29 -35.30 -18.92
C SER A 391 23.65 -33.84 -19.30
N VAL A 392 24.05 -33.60 -20.56
CA VAL A 392 24.41 -32.24 -21.03
C VAL A 392 23.15 -31.47 -21.46
N THR A 393 22.42 -30.94 -20.47
CA THR A 393 21.21 -30.13 -20.71
C THR A 393 21.51 -28.81 -21.43
N ASN A 394 20.48 -28.21 -22.04
CA ASN A 394 20.60 -26.90 -22.69
C ASN A 394 20.99 -25.78 -21.71
N GLY A 395 20.61 -25.89 -20.43
CA GLY A 395 21.03 -24.95 -19.39
C GLY A 395 22.55 -24.89 -19.26
N MET A 396 23.22 -26.04 -19.14
CA MET A 396 24.69 -26.10 -19.07
C MET A 396 25.36 -25.57 -20.35
N ARG A 397 24.73 -25.71 -21.52
CA ARG A 397 25.25 -25.12 -22.79
C ARG A 397 25.26 -23.59 -22.73
N VAL A 398 24.17 -22.98 -22.24
CA VAL A 398 24.05 -21.52 -22.06
C VAL A 398 25.01 -21.01 -20.97
N GLY A 399 25.05 -21.67 -19.81
CA GLY A 399 25.98 -21.33 -18.73
C GLY A 399 27.45 -21.39 -19.17
N ARG A 400 27.86 -22.44 -19.93
CA ARG A 400 29.20 -22.54 -20.52
C ARG A 400 29.48 -21.43 -21.54
N LEU A 401 28.50 -20.99 -22.33
CA LEU A 401 28.66 -19.89 -23.28
C LEU A 401 28.93 -18.56 -22.55
N ILE A 402 28.11 -18.25 -21.53
CA ILE A 402 28.28 -17.06 -20.68
C ILE A 402 29.63 -17.10 -19.97
N GLY A 403 29.96 -18.21 -19.31
CA GLY A 403 31.22 -18.39 -18.58
C GLY A 403 32.49 -18.31 -19.45
N LYS A 404 32.37 -18.58 -20.77
CA LYS A 404 33.48 -18.47 -21.73
C LYS A 404 33.78 -17.03 -22.15
N ARG A 405 32.78 -16.14 -22.20
CA ARG A 405 32.92 -14.72 -22.58
C ARG A 405 31.98 -13.80 -21.77
N PRO A 406 32.12 -13.72 -20.44
CA PRO A 406 31.13 -13.04 -19.60
C PRO A 406 31.04 -11.53 -19.87
N TRP A 407 32.15 -10.87 -20.21
CA TRP A 407 32.14 -9.45 -20.63
C TRP A 407 31.27 -9.18 -21.87
N VAL A 408 31.20 -10.13 -22.82
CA VAL A 408 30.38 -9.99 -24.03
C VAL A 408 28.90 -10.20 -23.70
N ALA A 409 28.59 -11.19 -22.85
CA ALA A 409 27.23 -11.41 -22.36
C ALA A 409 26.73 -10.19 -21.56
N LEU A 410 27.57 -9.62 -20.69
CA LEU A 410 27.29 -8.41 -19.91
C LEU A 410 27.02 -7.21 -20.81
N LEU A 411 27.89 -6.93 -21.79
CA LEU A 411 27.72 -5.79 -22.70
C LEU A 411 26.45 -5.92 -23.56
N ILE A 412 26.14 -7.11 -24.07
CA ILE A 412 24.91 -7.35 -24.85
C ILE A 412 23.67 -7.17 -23.97
N ALA A 413 23.65 -7.72 -22.76
CA ALA A 413 22.53 -7.56 -21.84
C ALA A 413 22.31 -6.09 -21.45
N VAL A 414 23.36 -5.37 -21.05
CA VAL A 414 23.25 -3.94 -20.69
C VAL A 414 22.82 -3.08 -21.87
N ALA A 415 23.36 -3.32 -23.07
CA ALA A 415 22.98 -2.56 -24.27
C ALA A 415 21.52 -2.82 -24.68
N ALA A 416 21.05 -4.07 -24.62
CA ALA A 416 19.66 -4.41 -24.92
C ALA A 416 18.69 -3.79 -23.91
N LEU A 417 19.01 -3.83 -22.61
CA LEU A 417 18.22 -3.21 -21.56
C LEU A 417 18.20 -1.68 -21.69
N ALA A 418 19.34 -1.04 -21.95
CA ALA A 418 19.42 0.42 -22.13
C ALA A 418 18.65 0.90 -23.38
N ALA A 419 18.71 0.14 -24.48
CA ALA A 419 17.91 0.43 -25.68
C ALA A 419 16.40 0.31 -25.38
N LEU A 420 15.98 -0.75 -24.69
CA LEU A 420 14.58 -0.95 -24.30
C LEU A 420 14.10 0.05 -23.23
N ALA A 421 15.02 0.59 -22.42
CA ALA A 421 14.76 1.62 -21.41
C ALA A 421 14.68 3.05 -21.98
N THR A 422 15.25 3.31 -23.16
CA THR A 422 15.31 4.66 -23.75
C THR A 422 13.92 5.33 -23.86
N PRO A 423 12.83 4.63 -24.26
CA PRO A 423 11.48 5.22 -24.30
C PRO A 423 10.90 5.58 -22.93
N ALA A 424 11.45 5.09 -21.80
CA ALA A 424 10.99 5.47 -20.46
C ALA A 424 11.26 6.94 -20.12
N LEU A 425 12.12 7.62 -20.90
CA LEU A 425 12.37 9.06 -20.80
C LEU A 425 11.17 9.90 -21.30
N ASP A 426 10.32 9.31 -22.15
CA ASP A 426 9.12 9.95 -22.70
C ASP A 426 7.84 9.58 -21.91
N LEU A 427 7.98 9.01 -20.71
CA LEU A 427 6.88 8.45 -19.92
C LEU A 427 5.87 9.52 -19.50
N GLN A 428 4.73 9.58 -20.20
CA GLN A 428 3.59 10.42 -19.82
C GLN A 428 2.71 9.68 -18.82
N LEU A 429 2.54 10.22 -17.61
CA LEU A 429 1.59 9.69 -16.64
C LEU A 429 0.23 10.38 -16.74
N GLY A 430 -0.82 9.76 -16.24
CA GLY A 430 -2.18 10.31 -16.21
C GLY A 430 -3.14 9.42 -15.40
N LEU A 431 -4.41 9.80 -15.35
CA LEU A 431 -5.46 9.00 -14.71
C LEU A 431 -6.59 8.65 -15.68
N PRO A 432 -7.28 7.51 -15.50
CA PRO A 432 -8.34 7.10 -16.41
C PRO A 432 -9.53 8.06 -16.35
N GLY A 433 -9.74 8.81 -17.44
CA GLY A 433 -10.94 9.63 -17.65
C GLY A 433 -11.86 9.06 -18.72
N ASP A 434 -12.80 9.88 -19.20
CA ASP A 434 -13.67 9.53 -20.33
C ASP A 434 -12.88 9.24 -21.62
N ASP A 435 -11.67 9.82 -21.75
CA ASP A 435 -10.67 9.54 -22.78
C ASP A 435 -10.23 8.06 -22.82
N SER A 436 -10.28 7.39 -21.67
CA SER A 436 -9.68 6.09 -21.41
C SER A 436 -10.63 4.92 -21.66
N TYR A 437 -11.88 5.18 -22.05
CA TYR A 437 -12.85 4.16 -22.46
C TYR A 437 -12.62 3.66 -23.91
N PRO A 438 -13.11 2.45 -24.27
CA PRO A 438 -13.01 1.95 -25.65
C PRO A 438 -13.80 2.81 -26.64
N VAL A 439 -13.29 3.00 -27.87
CA VAL A 439 -13.86 3.88 -28.92
C VAL A 439 -15.33 3.59 -29.24
N GLY A 440 -15.80 2.35 -29.07
CA GLY A 440 -17.20 1.98 -29.27
C GLY A 440 -18.14 2.20 -28.09
N SER A 441 -17.69 2.83 -26.98
CA SER A 441 -18.54 3.11 -25.82
C SER A 441 -19.28 4.44 -25.97
N THR A 442 -20.40 4.57 -25.26
CA THR A 442 -21.15 5.84 -25.14
C THR A 442 -20.27 6.94 -24.51
N VAL A 443 -19.52 6.62 -23.45
CA VAL A 443 -18.63 7.56 -22.76
C VAL A 443 -17.54 8.12 -23.69
N ARG A 444 -16.89 7.26 -24.48
CA ARG A 444 -15.80 7.70 -25.37
C ARG A 444 -16.35 8.46 -26.58
N GLN A 445 -17.49 8.05 -27.14
CA GLN A 445 -18.14 8.83 -28.20
C GLN A 445 -18.62 10.20 -27.68
N ALA A 446 -19.12 10.30 -26.45
CA ALA A 446 -19.44 11.58 -25.82
C ALA A 446 -18.21 12.50 -25.70
N TYR A 447 -17.06 11.95 -25.27
CA TYR A 447 -15.77 12.65 -25.24
C TYR A 447 -15.32 13.13 -26.63
N ASP A 448 -15.36 12.26 -27.64
CA ASP A 448 -14.93 12.60 -29.00
C ASP A 448 -15.86 13.63 -29.68
N ILE A 449 -17.17 13.55 -29.44
CA ILE A 449 -18.15 14.53 -29.92
C ILE A 449 -17.98 15.88 -29.19
N ARG A 450 -17.76 15.88 -27.87
CA ARG A 450 -17.47 17.10 -27.08
C ARG A 450 -16.18 17.77 -27.57
N THR A 451 -15.14 16.98 -27.80
CA THR A 451 -13.86 17.42 -28.39
C THR A 451 -14.05 18.07 -29.76
N ALA A 452 -14.79 17.42 -30.67
CA ALA A 452 -15.08 17.97 -32.00
C ALA A 452 -15.99 19.21 -31.97
N GLY A 453 -16.84 19.33 -30.95
CA GLY A 453 -17.74 20.47 -30.77
C GLY A 453 -17.09 21.70 -30.16
N PHE A 454 -16.37 21.53 -29.05
CA PHE A 454 -15.90 22.59 -28.14
C PHE A 454 -14.37 22.67 -28.01
N GLY A 455 -13.60 21.76 -28.61
CA GLY A 455 -12.14 21.67 -28.47
C GLY A 455 -11.70 20.67 -27.38
N GLU A 456 -10.43 20.25 -27.42
CA GLU A 456 -9.89 19.16 -26.59
C GLU A 456 -9.92 19.48 -25.09
N GLY A 457 -9.41 20.64 -24.69
CA GLY A 457 -9.42 21.08 -23.29
C GLY A 457 -10.81 21.41 -22.72
N SER A 458 -11.87 21.40 -23.53
CA SER A 458 -13.25 21.46 -23.02
C SER A 458 -13.63 20.25 -22.16
N ASN A 459 -12.87 19.15 -22.24
CA ASN A 459 -12.98 17.97 -21.37
C ASN A 459 -12.14 18.10 -20.08
N GLY A 460 -11.32 19.15 -19.95
CA GLY A 460 -10.37 19.38 -18.87
C GLY A 460 -10.53 20.75 -18.20
N VAL A 461 -11.79 21.15 -17.96
CA VAL A 461 -12.12 22.46 -17.35
C VAL A 461 -11.50 22.60 -15.96
N LEU A 462 -10.91 23.77 -15.71
CA LEU A 462 -10.29 24.17 -14.45
C LEU A 462 -11.21 25.15 -13.71
N THR A 463 -11.90 24.68 -12.68
CA THR A 463 -12.74 25.55 -11.85
C THR A 463 -11.86 26.27 -10.82
N VAL A 464 -11.77 27.59 -10.96
CA VAL A 464 -10.98 28.50 -10.12
C VAL A 464 -11.92 29.18 -9.13
N VAL A 465 -11.57 29.10 -7.84
CA VAL A 465 -12.43 29.59 -6.75
C VAL A 465 -11.62 30.52 -5.85
N ALA A 466 -12.02 31.79 -5.83
CA ALA A 466 -11.33 32.87 -5.13
C ALA A 466 -12.05 33.27 -3.84
N ASP A 467 -11.28 33.44 -2.77
CA ASP A 467 -11.73 34.00 -1.49
C ASP A 467 -11.40 35.50 -1.42
N LEU A 468 -12.45 36.29 -1.23
CA LEU A 468 -12.45 37.75 -1.17
C LEU A 468 -12.62 38.27 0.26
N THR A 469 -12.58 37.40 1.27
CA THR A 469 -12.74 37.76 2.69
C THR A 469 -11.73 38.82 3.14
N ASN A 470 -10.47 38.68 2.71
CA ASN A 470 -9.40 39.63 3.00
C ASN A 470 -9.31 40.81 2.00
N VAL A 471 -10.11 40.80 0.94
CA VAL A 471 -10.07 41.83 -0.11
C VAL A 471 -11.02 42.99 0.23
N PRO A 472 -10.54 44.25 0.28
CA PRO A 472 -11.37 45.41 0.56
C PRO A 472 -12.57 45.51 -0.39
N ALA A 473 -13.77 45.77 0.14
CA ALA A 473 -15.03 45.68 -0.63
C ALA A 473 -15.00 46.47 -1.96
N GLY A 474 -14.48 47.70 -1.96
CA GLY A 474 -14.34 48.54 -3.16
C GLY A 474 -13.22 48.14 -4.14
N GLN A 475 -12.55 47.00 -3.92
CA GLN A 475 -11.52 46.46 -4.80
C GLN A 475 -11.81 45.02 -5.28
N ARG A 476 -12.87 44.37 -4.78
CA ARG A 476 -13.16 42.95 -5.06
C ARG A 476 -13.35 42.66 -6.56
N GLU A 477 -14.17 43.46 -7.23
CA GLU A 477 -14.39 43.33 -8.67
C GLU A 477 -13.09 43.52 -9.46
N THR A 478 -12.27 44.51 -9.10
CA THR A 478 -10.94 44.75 -9.68
C THR A 478 -9.98 43.59 -9.45
N ALA A 479 -9.97 42.99 -8.26
CA ALA A 479 -9.10 41.85 -7.92
C ALA A 479 -9.49 40.58 -8.69
N VAL A 480 -10.79 40.31 -8.82
CA VAL A 480 -11.31 39.17 -9.61
C VAL A 480 -11.09 39.38 -11.11
N THR A 481 -11.23 40.62 -11.61
CA THR A 481 -10.89 40.96 -13.00
C THR A 481 -9.39 40.76 -13.25
N ALA A 482 -8.52 41.21 -12.35
CA ALA A 482 -7.08 40.99 -12.44
C ALA A 482 -6.71 39.49 -12.41
N LEU A 483 -7.40 38.68 -11.60
CA LEU A 483 -7.25 37.21 -11.61
C LEU A 483 -7.64 36.62 -12.97
N ARG A 484 -8.83 36.95 -13.49
CA ARG A 484 -9.31 36.47 -14.80
C ARG A 484 -8.33 36.82 -15.91
N ASP A 485 -7.90 38.08 -15.96
CA ASP A 485 -7.04 38.59 -17.03
C ASP A 485 -5.64 37.94 -16.95
N ARG A 486 -5.07 37.79 -15.74
CA ARG A 486 -3.81 37.07 -15.51
C ARG A 486 -3.90 35.59 -15.89
N LEU A 487 -5.04 34.94 -15.68
CA LEU A 487 -5.29 33.56 -16.10
C LEU A 487 -5.44 33.43 -17.63
N ALA A 488 -6.01 34.43 -18.29
CA ALA A 488 -6.17 34.47 -19.75
C ALA A 488 -4.85 34.80 -20.51
N GLU A 489 -3.81 35.28 -19.82
CA GLU A 489 -2.47 35.51 -20.40
C GLU A 489 -1.66 34.22 -20.63
N PHE A 490 -2.02 33.10 -19.99
CA PHE A 490 -1.26 31.85 -20.14
C PHE A 490 -1.48 31.22 -21.52
N PRO A 491 -0.42 30.88 -22.29
CA PRO A 491 -0.56 30.42 -23.68
C PRO A 491 -1.44 29.17 -23.89
N GLU A 492 -1.48 28.25 -22.92
CA GLU A 492 -2.29 27.04 -22.95
C GLU A 492 -3.72 27.23 -22.41
N MET A 493 -4.07 28.41 -21.89
CA MET A 493 -5.47 28.77 -21.66
C MET A 493 -6.09 29.18 -23.00
N ASP A 494 -7.27 28.65 -23.33
CA ASP A 494 -8.03 29.14 -24.49
C ASP A 494 -8.94 30.31 -24.10
N TYR A 495 -9.63 30.19 -22.96
CA TYR A 495 -10.46 31.25 -22.39
C TYR A 495 -10.70 31.05 -20.89
N VAL A 496 -11.17 32.12 -20.24
CA VAL A 496 -11.67 32.12 -18.86
C VAL A 496 -13.05 32.78 -18.84
N THR A 497 -14.03 32.16 -18.17
CA THR A 497 -15.41 32.66 -18.12
C THR A 497 -15.56 33.94 -17.29
N THR A 498 -16.68 34.65 -17.47
CA THR A 498 -17.08 35.74 -16.56
C THR A 498 -17.27 35.25 -15.13
N PRO A 499 -16.74 35.96 -14.11
CA PRO A 499 -16.82 35.53 -12.72
C PRO A 499 -18.26 35.51 -12.17
N GLN A 500 -18.59 34.43 -11.47
CA GLN A 500 -19.82 34.29 -10.69
C GLN A 500 -19.51 34.60 -9.21
N PHE A 501 -20.08 35.68 -8.68
CA PHE A 501 -19.92 36.04 -7.27
C PHE A 501 -20.87 35.24 -6.38
N SER A 502 -20.41 34.89 -5.18
CA SER A 502 -21.25 34.29 -4.14
C SER A 502 -22.33 35.25 -3.63
N ALA A 503 -23.39 34.71 -3.04
CA ALA A 503 -24.50 35.51 -2.50
C ALA A 503 -24.09 36.49 -1.38
N ASN A 504 -22.95 36.24 -0.70
CA ASN A 504 -22.38 37.12 0.32
C ASN A 504 -21.34 38.13 -0.25
N GLY A 505 -20.96 38.03 -1.53
CA GLY A 505 -19.93 38.87 -2.16
C GLY A 505 -18.52 38.70 -1.56
N LEU A 506 -18.25 37.56 -0.91
CA LEU A 506 -16.98 37.18 -0.30
C LEU A 506 -16.25 36.05 -1.06
N GLY A 507 -16.83 35.50 -2.12
CA GLY A 507 -16.19 34.57 -3.03
C GLY A 507 -16.53 34.85 -4.49
N ALA A 508 -15.68 34.36 -5.40
CA ALA A 508 -15.93 34.37 -6.84
C ALA A 508 -15.45 33.08 -7.49
N MET A 509 -16.25 32.54 -8.40
CA MET A 509 -15.95 31.32 -9.17
C MET A 509 -15.78 31.68 -10.66
N LEU A 510 -14.75 31.12 -11.30
CA LEU A 510 -14.47 31.23 -12.73
C LEU A 510 -14.09 29.86 -13.27
N ASP A 511 -14.34 29.61 -14.55
CA ASP A 511 -13.87 28.40 -15.24
C ASP A 511 -12.84 28.78 -16.29
N GLY A 512 -11.63 28.24 -16.15
CA GLY A 512 -10.59 28.28 -17.18
C GLY A 512 -10.69 27.04 -18.06
N VAL A 513 -10.71 27.22 -19.38
CA VAL A 513 -10.69 26.11 -20.34
C VAL A 513 -9.33 26.09 -21.04
N PRO A 514 -8.53 25.02 -20.85
CA PRO A 514 -7.28 24.85 -21.56
C PRO A 514 -7.48 24.63 -23.07
N ARG A 515 -6.40 24.74 -23.84
CA ARG A 515 -6.36 24.28 -25.25
C ARG A 515 -6.32 22.76 -25.33
N SER A 516 -5.48 22.18 -24.48
CA SER A 516 -5.08 20.77 -24.47
C SER A 516 -5.90 19.94 -23.47
N GLY A 517 -6.04 18.64 -23.69
CA GLY A 517 -6.87 17.73 -22.88
C GLY A 517 -6.38 17.52 -21.44
N PRO A 518 -7.20 16.87 -20.57
CA PRO A 518 -6.96 16.77 -19.13
C PRO A 518 -5.66 16.03 -18.78
N ASN A 519 -5.31 14.98 -19.53
CA ASN A 519 -4.09 14.20 -19.31
C ASN A 519 -2.84 14.75 -20.04
N ASN A 520 -2.97 15.84 -20.81
CA ASN A 520 -1.84 16.42 -21.54
C ASN A 520 -0.88 17.16 -20.59
N GLN A 521 0.43 16.96 -20.79
CA GLN A 521 1.48 17.59 -19.98
C GLN A 521 1.38 19.12 -19.98
N HIS A 522 1.07 19.73 -21.14
CA HIS A 522 0.88 21.18 -21.27
C HIS A 522 -0.21 21.71 -20.31
N THR A 523 -1.28 20.94 -20.11
CA THR A 523 -2.39 21.28 -19.21
C THR A 523 -1.99 21.19 -17.74
N LYS A 524 -1.14 20.21 -17.37
CA LYS A 524 -0.58 20.10 -16.01
C LYS A 524 0.38 21.25 -15.70
N ASP A 525 1.23 21.60 -16.66
CA ASP A 525 2.12 22.76 -16.58
C ASP A 525 1.32 24.06 -16.41
N LEU A 526 0.22 24.23 -17.15
CA LEU A 526 -0.74 25.34 -16.97
C LEU A 526 -1.31 25.40 -15.55
N VAL A 527 -1.75 24.28 -14.97
CA VAL A 527 -2.28 24.26 -13.58
C VAL A 527 -1.22 24.68 -12.56
N ARG A 528 0.02 24.20 -12.71
CA ARG A 528 1.14 24.62 -11.85
C ARG A 528 1.43 26.11 -11.98
N ASP A 529 1.59 26.59 -13.21
CA ASP A 529 2.07 27.94 -13.48
C ASP A 529 0.98 28.99 -13.19
N ALA A 530 -0.30 28.62 -13.36
CA ALA A 530 -1.44 29.40 -12.89
C ALA A 530 -1.41 29.55 -11.36
N ARG A 531 -1.27 28.45 -10.59
CA ARG A 531 -1.20 28.52 -9.11
C ARG A 531 0.02 29.31 -8.62
N ALA A 532 1.15 29.22 -9.30
CA ALA A 532 2.35 30.00 -8.98
C ALA A 532 2.14 31.52 -9.08
N ALA A 533 1.15 31.99 -9.86
CA ALA A 533 0.80 33.41 -9.98
C ALA A 533 -0.01 33.97 -8.78
N GLU A 534 -0.50 33.13 -7.85
CA GLU A 534 -1.26 33.62 -6.68
C GLU A 534 -0.46 34.65 -5.86
N GLY A 535 0.85 34.45 -5.71
CA GLY A 535 1.71 35.32 -4.90
C GLY A 535 1.70 36.80 -5.31
N GLU A 536 1.46 37.10 -6.59
CA GLU A 536 1.34 38.48 -7.10
C GLU A 536 0.00 39.11 -6.66
N LEU A 537 -1.09 38.38 -6.86
CA LEU A 537 -2.46 38.84 -6.56
C LEU A 537 -2.72 38.92 -5.05
N ALA A 538 -2.17 37.99 -4.28
CA ALA A 538 -2.21 37.98 -2.82
C ALA A 538 -1.50 39.21 -2.24
N GLN A 539 -0.29 39.53 -2.71
CA GLN A 539 0.44 40.72 -2.26
C GLN A 539 -0.23 42.04 -2.66
N ARG A 540 -0.89 42.07 -3.83
CA ARG A 540 -1.47 43.30 -4.39
C ARG A 540 -2.87 43.63 -3.88
N TYR A 541 -3.70 42.61 -3.59
CA TYR A 541 -5.12 42.78 -3.25
C TYR A 541 -5.56 42.07 -1.96
N GLY A 542 -4.73 41.19 -1.38
CA GLY A 542 -5.17 40.25 -0.34
C GLY A 542 -6.01 39.08 -0.90
N LEU A 543 -5.95 38.85 -2.21
CA LEU A 543 -6.73 37.81 -2.90
C LEU A 543 -6.10 36.43 -2.67
N ALA A 544 -6.92 35.47 -2.26
CA ALA A 544 -6.56 34.05 -2.18
C ALA A 544 -7.41 33.26 -3.20
N TYR A 545 -6.89 32.18 -3.77
CA TYR A 545 -7.71 31.25 -4.57
C TYR A 545 -7.18 29.81 -4.59
N GLY A 546 -8.05 28.88 -5.01
CA GLY A 546 -7.70 27.51 -5.38
C GLY A 546 -8.09 27.20 -6.82
N ILE A 547 -7.51 26.13 -7.38
CA ILE A 547 -7.92 25.56 -8.67
C ILE A 547 -8.25 24.09 -8.47
N THR A 548 -9.46 23.68 -8.84
CA THR A 548 -9.97 22.31 -8.79
C THR A 548 -10.60 21.90 -10.13
N GLY A 549 -11.39 20.83 -10.14
CA GLY A 549 -11.80 20.09 -11.33
C GLY A 549 -10.88 18.90 -11.58
N THR A 550 -11.37 17.91 -12.33
CA THR A 550 -10.68 16.62 -12.56
C THR A 550 -9.24 16.78 -12.99
N THR A 551 -8.96 17.74 -13.87
CA THR A 551 -7.62 18.02 -14.41
C THR A 551 -6.65 18.54 -13.36
N ALA A 552 -7.11 19.41 -12.47
CA ALA A 552 -6.29 19.93 -11.38
C ALA A 552 -5.99 18.84 -10.33
N ILE A 553 -7.01 18.02 -10.01
CA ILE A 553 -6.87 16.85 -9.14
C ILE A 553 -5.87 15.85 -9.75
N TYR A 554 -5.95 15.57 -11.06
CA TYR A 554 -5.03 14.68 -11.76
C TYR A 554 -3.60 15.23 -11.75
N ALA A 555 -3.41 16.53 -11.99
CA ALA A 555 -2.09 17.16 -11.93
C ALA A 555 -1.46 17.10 -10.52
N ASP A 556 -2.26 17.33 -9.47
CA ASP A 556 -1.82 17.21 -8.08
C ASP A 556 -1.46 15.77 -7.73
N MET A 557 -2.33 14.81 -8.06
CA MET A 557 -2.12 13.41 -7.75
C MET A 557 -0.89 12.85 -8.46
N ASP A 558 -0.66 13.25 -9.73
CA ASP A 558 0.52 12.88 -10.49
C ASP A 558 1.81 13.47 -9.88
N HIS A 559 1.79 14.73 -9.45
CA HIS A 559 2.92 15.37 -8.77
C HIS A 559 3.26 14.69 -7.43
N VAL A 560 2.24 14.38 -6.63
CA VAL A 560 2.40 13.64 -5.36
C VAL A 560 2.98 12.25 -5.61
N LEU A 561 2.44 11.50 -6.57
CA LEU A 561 2.93 10.14 -6.87
C LEU A 561 4.37 10.16 -7.40
N LEU A 562 4.68 11.01 -8.38
CA LEU A 562 6.04 11.18 -8.93
C LEU A 562 7.06 11.53 -7.84
N GLY A 563 6.72 12.48 -6.95
CA GLY A 563 7.59 12.88 -5.83
C GLY A 563 7.90 11.75 -4.85
N LYS A 564 7.08 10.69 -4.80
CA LYS A 564 7.23 9.55 -3.88
C LYS A 564 7.97 8.36 -4.50
N ILE A 565 8.14 8.30 -5.82
CA ILE A 565 8.85 7.18 -6.49
C ILE A 565 10.27 7.00 -5.95
N VAL A 566 11.04 8.10 -5.81
CA VAL A 566 12.44 8.04 -5.36
C VAL A 566 12.58 7.55 -3.90
N PRO A 567 11.89 8.13 -2.89
CA PRO A 567 11.98 7.61 -1.52
C PRO A 567 11.41 6.19 -1.39
N TYR A 568 10.33 5.85 -2.10
CA TYR A 568 9.79 4.49 -2.10
C TYR A 568 10.80 3.47 -2.66
N LEU A 569 11.42 3.78 -3.81
CA LEU A 569 12.46 2.95 -4.41
C LEU A 569 13.67 2.78 -3.48
N ALA A 570 14.09 3.85 -2.79
CA ALA A 570 15.17 3.80 -1.81
C ALA A 570 14.82 2.90 -0.60
N ILE A 571 13.58 2.96 -0.11
CA ILE A 571 13.09 2.09 0.98
C ILE A 571 13.08 0.63 0.53
N VAL A 572 12.44 0.30 -0.60
CA VAL A 572 12.32 -1.09 -1.08
C VAL A 572 13.69 -1.68 -1.42
N ALA A 573 14.50 -0.97 -2.20
CA ALA A 573 15.84 -1.44 -2.57
C ALA A 573 16.76 -1.53 -1.34
N GLY A 574 16.66 -0.60 -0.39
CA GLY A 574 17.43 -0.59 0.85
C GLY A 574 17.07 -1.74 1.80
N ALA A 575 15.78 -1.89 2.12
CA ALA A 575 15.28 -2.97 2.97
C ALA A 575 15.62 -4.34 2.37
N ALA A 576 15.45 -4.51 1.06
CA ALA A 576 15.80 -5.74 0.38
C ALA A 576 17.32 -5.97 0.27
N PHE A 577 18.14 -4.93 0.08
CA PHE A 577 19.59 -5.05 0.09
C PHE A 577 20.11 -5.58 1.44
N LEU A 578 19.58 -5.08 2.56
CA LEU A 578 19.86 -5.58 3.91
C LEU A 578 19.41 -7.04 4.10
N LEU A 579 18.21 -7.36 3.63
CA LEU A 579 17.61 -8.69 3.67
C LEU A 579 18.44 -9.70 2.83
N LEU A 580 18.92 -9.31 1.64
CA LEU A 580 19.76 -10.17 0.80
C LEU A 580 21.19 -10.32 1.32
N ILE A 581 21.74 -9.29 2.00
CA ILE A 581 22.99 -9.39 2.77
C ILE A 581 22.87 -10.49 3.84
N LEU A 582 21.73 -10.57 4.52
CA LEU A 582 21.47 -11.55 5.58
C LEU A 582 21.46 -13.01 5.06
N VAL A 583 20.95 -13.27 3.85
CA VAL A 583 20.96 -14.62 3.26
C VAL A 583 22.27 -14.99 2.61
N PHE A 584 22.78 -14.17 1.67
CA PHE A 584 23.98 -14.56 0.93
C PHE A 584 25.26 -14.42 1.77
N ARG A 585 25.21 -13.64 2.85
CA ARG A 585 26.38 -13.18 3.63
C ARG A 585 27.47 -12.61 2.72
N SER A 586 27.03 -11.71 1.85
CA SER A 586 27.82 -10.98 0.86
C SER A 586 27.21 -9.60 0.68
N ILE A 587 28.04 -8.58 0.43
CA ILE A 587 27.58 -7.23 0.05
C ILE A 587 27.48 -7.10 -1.48
N LEU A 588 28.37 -7.74 -2.23
CA LEU A 588 28.47 -7.57 -3.69
C LEU A 588 27.38 -8.33 -4.45
N VAL A 589 26.94 -9.50 -3.97
CA VAL A 589 25.82 -10.24 -4.60
C VAL A 589 24.52 -9.41 -4.54
N PRO A 590 24.06 -8.92 -3.37
CA PRO A 590 22.93 -8.00 -3.28
C PRO A 590 23.08 -6.73 -4.11
N PHE A 591 24.27 -6.12 -4.15
CA PHE A 591 24.50 -4.91 -4.95
C PHE A 591 24.30 -5.15 -6.45
N THR A 592 24.84 -6.26 -6.98
CA THR A 592 24.63 -6.62 -8.40
C THR A 592 23.18 -6.99 -8.72
N ALA A 593 22.44 -7.57 -7.76
CA ALA A 593 21.01 -7.84 -7.91
C ALA A 593 20.19 -6.53 -7.97
N ALA A 594 20.43 -5.59 -7.05
CA ALA A 594 19.75 -4.30 -7.01
C ALA A 594 20.00 -3.48 -8.28
N LEU A 595 21.25 -3.43 -8.76
CA LEU A 595 21.59 -2.73 -10.01
C LEU A 595 20.95 -3.40 -11.23
N GLY A 596 20.90 -4.73 -11.27
CA GLY A 596 20.20 -5.49 -12.31
C GLY A 596 18.69 -5.22 -12.32
N PHE A 597 18.06 -5.19 -11.13
CA PHE A 597 16.66 -4.83 -10.97
C PHE A 597 16.35 -3.42 -11.47
N LEU A 598 17.14 -2.41 -11.08
CA LEU A 598 16.94 -1.02 -11.53
C LEU A 598 16.96 -0.91 -13.06
N LEU A 599 17.88 -1.63 -13.70
CA LEU A 599 18.01 -1.67 -15.16
C LEU A 599 16.85 -2.45 -15.81
N SER A 600 16.34 -3.50 -15.15
CA SER A 600 15.11 -4.21 -15.57
C SER A 600 13.89 -3.30 -15.51
N MET A 601 13.71 -2.54 -14.42
CA MET A 601 12.60 -1.62 -14.24
C MET A 601 12.57 -0.54 -15.32
N ALA A 602 13.71 0.10 -15.59
CA ALA A 602 13.82 1.09 -16.65
C ALA A 602 13.45 0.50 -18.03
N ALA A 603 13.94 -0.71 -18.34
CA ALA A 603 13.58 -1.43 -19.56
C ALA A 603 12.08 -1.81 -19.62
N THR A 604 11.48 -2.15 -18.48
CA THR A 604 10.05 -2.49 -18.38
C THR A 604 9.16 -1.27 -18.62
N PHE A 605 9.53 -0.10 -18.06
CA PHE A 605 8.83 1.14 -18.35
C PHE A 605 8.94 1.53 -19.82
N GLY A 606 10.12 1.43 -20.42
CA GLY A 606 10.30 1.75 -21.85
C GLY A 606 9.56 0.78 -22.77
N ALA A 607 9.47 -0.51 -22.42
CA ALA A 607 8.61 -1.47 -23.11
C ALA A 607 7.12 -1.13 -22.97
N THR A 608 6.68 -0.69 -21.78
CA THR A 608 5.29 -0.29 -21.54
C THR A 608 4.94 0.99 -22.33
N VAL A 609 5.83 1.99 -22.36
CA VAL A 609 5.67 3.19 -23.21
C VAL A 609 5.60 2.83 -24.69
N LEU A 610 6.45 1.92 -25.18
CA LEU A 610 6.41 1.48 -26.58
C LEU A 610 5.05 0.89 -26.99
N ILE A 611 4.47 0.05 -26.13
CA ILE A 611 3.19 -0.61 -26.44
C ILE A 611 2.00 0.31 -26.18
N PHE A 612 1.92 0.95 -25.00
CA PHE A 612 0.73 1.69 -24.55
C PHE A 612 0.70 3.15 -25.00
N GLN A 613 1.84 3.84 -25.14
CA GLN A 613 1.88 5.26 -25.53
C GLN A 613 2.30 5.47 -26.98
N LYS A 614 3.12 4.58 -27.56
CA LYS A 614 3.60 4.69 -28.94
C LYS A 614 2.92 3.72 -29.91
N GLY A 615 1.99 2.90 -29.43
CA GLY A 615 1.19 1.98 -30.25
C GLY A 615 2.01 0.93 -31.02
N THR A 616 3.25 0.66 -30.58
CA THR A 616 4.20 -0.12 -31.37
C THR A 616 3.67 -1.54 -31.59
N PHE A 617 3.85 -2.05 -32.82
CA PHE A 617 3.29 -3.33 -33.29
C PHE A 617 1.76 -3.40 -33.42
N GLY A 618 1.01 -2.33 -33.16
CA GLY A 618 -0.45 -2.29 -33.35
C GLY A 618 -1.24 -3.20 -32.40
N LEU A 619 -0.63 -3.62 -31.28
CA LEU A 619 -1.25 -4.44 -30.24
C LEU A 619 -2.36 -3.69 -29.47
N ILE A 620 -2.34 -2.35 -29.52
CA ILE A 620 -3.31 -1.45 -28.90
C ILE A 620 -3.78 -0.48 -29.97
N ALA A 621 -5.09 -0.33 -30.11
CA ALA A 621 -5.71 0.44 -31.20
C ALA A 621 -5.71 1.96 -30.99
N ASP A 622 -5.62 2.42 -29.74
CA ASP A 622 -5.56 3.84 -29.36
C ASP A 622 -4.51 4.02 -28.24
N PRO A 623 -3.32 4.59 -28.53
CA PRO A 623 -2.26 4.76 -27.54
C PRO A 623 -2.57 5.90 -26.55
N ARG A 624 -2.34 5.67 -25.24
CA ARG A 624 -2.79 6.54 -24.14
C ARG A 624 -1.76 6.62 -23.00
N PRO A 625 -1.83 7.67 -22.15
CA PRO A 625 -0.98 7.83 -20.96
C PRO A 625 -0.97 6.60 -20.05
N ILE A 626 0.11 6.42 -19.30
CA ILE A 626 0.25 5.31 -18.33
C ILE A 626 -0.29 5.79 -16.98
N ILE A 627 -1.00 4.92 -16.27
CA ILE A 627 -1.68 5.29 -15.01
C ILE A 627 -0.65 5.71 -13.95
N SER A 628 -0.83 6.89 -13.33
CA SER A 628 0.19 7.55 -12.49
C SER A 628 0.71 6.72 -11.31
N PHE A 629 -0.07 5.77 -10.79
CA PHE A 629 0.39 4.86 -9.74
C PHE A 629 1.11 3.60 -10.24
N LEU A 630 1.00 3.25 -11.52
CA LEU A 630 1.64 2.05 -12.09
C LEU A 630 3.15 1.99 -11.82
N PRO A 631 3.94 3.08 -11.90
CA PRO A 631 5.37 3.04 -11.57
C PRO A 631 5.68 2.60 -10.13
N ILE A 632 4.93 3.10 -9.14
CA ILE A 632 5.11 2.73 -7.73
C ILE A 632 4.73 1.26 -7.53
N MET A 633 3.56 0.85 -8.02
CA MET A 633 3.11 -0.54 -7.95
C MET A 633 4.11 -1.49 -8.61
N LEU A 634 4.58 -1.17 -9.81
CA LEU A 634 5.48 -2.03 -10.58
C LEU A 634 6.84 -2.17 -9.90
N ILE A 635 7.38 -1.09 -9.32
CA ILE A 635 8.61 -1.16 -8.50
C ILE A 635 8.43 -2.15 -7.35
N GLY A 636 7.33 -2.05 -6.58
CA GLY A 636 7.08 -2.94 -5.45
C GLY A 636 6.87 -4.40 -5.84
N LEU A 637 5.97 -4.64 -6.79
CA LEU A 637 5.59 -5.97 -7.23
C LEU A 637 6.74 -6.69 -7.95
N VAL A 638 7.32 -6.07 -8.99
CA VAL A 638 8.43 -6.70 -9.73
C VAL A 638 9.61 -6.91 -8.80
N PHE A 639 9.90 -5.99 -7.87
CA PHE A 639 10.97 -6.22 -6.91
C PHE A 639 10.73 -7.48 -6.08
N GLY A 640 9.56 -7.58 -5.43
CA GLY A 640 9.21 -8.73 -4.61
C GLY A 640 9.29 -10.04 -5.40
N LEU A 641 8.54 -10.11 -6.51
CA LEU A 641 8.42 -11.30 -7.38
C LEU A 641 9.76 -11.75 -7.97
N ALA A 642 10.64 -10.80 -8.29
CA ALA A 642 11.91 -11.10 -8.92
C ALA A 642 12.88 -11.81 -7.97
N MET A 643 12.94 -11.38 -6.69
CA MET A 643 14.09 -11.70 -5.83
C MET A 643 14.28 -13.19 -5.55
N ASP A 644 13.20 -13.96 -5.54
CA ASP A 644 13.12 -15.40 -5.33
C ASP A 644 14.09 -16.17 -6.22
N TYR A 645 14.13 -15.82 -7.52
CA TYR A 645 15.01 -16.46 -8.50
C TYR A 645 16.49 -16.17 -8.26
N GLN A 646 16.86 -15.07 -7.59
CA GLN A 646 18.25 -14.87 -7.13
C GLN A 646 18.57 -15.86 -6.02
N VAL A 647 17.65 -16.03 -5.05
CA VAL A 647 17.83 -16.96 -3.94
C VAL A 647 18.02 -18.37 -4.50
N PHE A 648 17.13 -18.86 -5.36
CA PHE A 648 17.25 -20.21 -5.91
C PHE A 648 18.48 -20.41 -6.82
N LEU A 649 18.77 -19.50 -7.75
CA LEU A 649 19.88 -19.68 -8.69
C LEU A 649 21.25 -19.45 -8.02
N VAL A 650 21.38 -18.40 -7.20
CA VAL A 650 22.66 -18.00 -6.62
C VAL A 650 23.01 -18.80 -5.37
N THR A 651 22.06 -19.33 -4.59
CA THR A 651 22.40 -20.30 -3.52
C THR A 651 22.96 -21.60 -4.09
N ARG A 652 22.45 -22.11 -5.22
CA ARG A 652 23.06 -23.28 -5.90
C ARG A 652 24.48 -23.00 -6.39
N MET A 653 24.75 -21.81 -6.93
CA MET A 653 26.12 -21.39 -7.30
C MET A 653 27.03 -21.20 -6.07
N ARG A 654 26.46 -20.80 -4.92
CA ARG A 654 27.16 -20.65 -3.63
C ARG A 654 27.50 -22.00 -3.01
N GLU A 655 26.55 -22.93 -2.99
CA GLU A 655 26.71 -24.32 -2.56
C GLU A 655 27.90 -24.96 -3.28
N GLU A 656 27.93 -24.88 -4.61
CA GLU A 656 29.01 -25.44 -5.43
C GLU A 656 30.38 -24.75 -5.22
N TYR A 657 30.39 -23.45 -4.95
CA TYR A 657 31.62 -22.72 -4.63
C TYR A 657 32.17 -23.07 -3.24
N VAL A 658 31.29 -23.28 -2.26
CA VAL A 658 31.67 -23.70 -0.89
C VAL A 658 32.23 -25.13 -0.89
N HIS A 659 31.75 -26.01 -1.78
CA HIS A 659 32.33 -27.34 -2.03
C HIS A 659 33.62 -27.29 -2.89
N GLY A 660 34.20 -26.12 -3.13
CA GLY A 660 35.56 -25.95 -3.66
C GLY A 660 35.69 -25.79 -5.18
N LYS A 661 34.58 -25.80 -5.95
CA LYS A 661 34.63 -25.52 -7.40
C LYS A 661 35.06 -24.07 -7.66
N SER A 662 35.70 -23.80 -8.80
CA SER A 662 36.08 -22.43 -9.15
C SER A 662 34.83 -21.55 -9.34
N PRO A 663 34.89 -20.21 -9.17
CA PRO A 663 33.72 -19.34 -9.35
C PRO A 663 33.01 -19.49 -10.71
N ARG A 664 33.71 -19.92 -11.76
CA ARG A 664 33.10 -20.17 -13.08
C ARG A 664 32.46 -21.55 -13.17
N ASP A 665 33.12 -22.57 -12.62
CA ASP A 665 32.61 -23.94 -12.67
C ASP A 665 31.43 -24.12 -11.70
N ALA A 666 31.47 -23.46 -10.55
CA ALA A 666 30.35 -23.34 -9.60
C ALA A 666 29.16 -22.57 -10.21
N MET A 667 29.41 -21.52 -10.99
CA MET A 667 28.36 -20.83 -11.75
C MET A 667 27.73 -21.77 -12.79
N VAL A 668 28.54 -22.45 -13.61
CA VAL A 668 28.04 -23.38 -14.64
C VAL A 668 27.30 -24.58 -14.04
N ALA A 669 27.74 -25.08 -12.90
CA ALA A 669 27.08 -26.17 -12.20
C ALA A 669 25.78 -25.73 -11.52
N GLY A 670 25.76 -24.64 -10.75
CA GLY A 670 24.51 -24.11 -10.17
C GLY A 670 23.47 -23.73 -11.24
N TYR A 671 23.92 -23.28 -12.42
CA TYR A 671 23.07 -23.04 -13.59
C TYR A 671 22.51 -24.35 -14.20
N HIS A 672 23.20 -25.48 -14.07
CA HIS A 672 22.72 -26.78 -14.56
C HIS A 672 21.41 -27.18 -13.89
N HIS A 673 21.42 -27.26 -12.56
CA HIS A 673 20.28 -27.71 -11.75
C HIS A 673 19.19 -26.64 -11.67
N GLY A 674 19.57 -25.37 -11.48
CA GLY A 674 18.62 -24.27 -11.26
C GLY A 674 17.81 -23.86 -12.50
N ALA A 675 18.42 -23.84 -13.69
CA ALA A 675 17.85 -23.13 -14.83
C ALA A 675 16.50 -23.68 -15.31
N ARG A 676 16.25 -25.00 -15.25
CA ARG A 676 14.94 -25.56 -15.68
C ARG A 676 13.80 -25.11 -14.76
N VAL A 677 14.03 -25.09 -13.45
CA VAL A 677 12.99 -24.71 -12.48
C VAL A 677 12.65 -23.23 -12.65
N VAL A 678 13.67 -22.35 -12.65
CA VAL A 678 13.51 -20.90 -12.86
C VAL A 678 12.88 -20.59 -14.23
N THR A 679 13.22 -21.33 -15.30
CA THR A 679 12.56 -21.15 -16.61
C THR A 679 11.08 -21.53 -16.57
N SER A 680 10.73 -22.62 -15.86
CA SER A 680 9.34 -23.09 -15.75
C SER A 680 8.49 -22.10 -14.94
N ALA A 681 9.05 -21.64 -13.82
CA ALA A 681 8.52 -20.62 -12.93
C ALA A 681 8.25 -19.30 -13.66
N ALA A 682 9.26 -18.75 -14.33
CA ALA A 682 9.14 -17.51 -15.09
C ALA A 682 8.07 -17.61 -16.19
N ILE A 683 8.01 -18.72 -16.95
CA ILE A 683 6.99 -18.92 -17.99
C ILE A 683 5.57 -18.94 -17.36
N ILE A 684 5.39 -19.54 -16.18
CA ILE A 684 4.10 -19.51 -15.47
C ILE A 684 3.75 -18.08 -15.06
N MET A 685 4.65 -17.35 -14.39
CA MET A 685 4.37 -15.97 -13.97
C MET A 685 4.07 -15.04 -15.16
N ILE A 686 4.84 -15.14 -16.25
CA ILE A 686 4.59 -14.39 -17.49
C ILE A 686 3.22 -14.76 -18.09
N SER A 687 2.78 -16.02 -17.98
CA SER A 687 1.47 -16.46 -18.46
C SER A 687 0.31 -16.00 -17.57
N VAL A 688 0.52 -15.92 -16.25
CA VAL A 688 -0.48 -15.48 -15.27
C VAL A 688 -0.66 -13.97 -15.30
N PHE A 689 0.43 -13.18 -15.29
CA PHE A 689 0.33 -11.73 -15.49
C PHE A 689 -0.13 -11.38 -16.91
N GLY A 690 0.31 -12.17 -17.90
CA GLY A 690 -0.05 -12.00 -19.30
C GLY A 690 -1.51 -12.33 -19.64
N SER A 691 -2.25 -13.08 -18.81
CA SER A 691 -3.68 -13.33 -19.09
C SER A 691 -4.56 -12.10 -18.80
N PHE A 692 -4.11 -11.15 -17.97
CA PHE A 692 -4.79 -9.87 -17.74
C PHE A 692 -4.77 -8.93 -18.95
N LEU A 693 -3.95 -9.21 -19.99
CA LEU A 693 -4.08 -8.56 -21.30
C LEU A 693 -5.44 -8.85 -21.99
N LEU A 694 -6.15 -9.89 -21.56
CA LEU A 694 -7.42 -10.34 -22.14
C LEU A 694 -8.67 -9.77 -21.43
N GLU A 695 -8.50 -9.05 -20.32
CA GLU A 695 -9.61 -8.39 -19.63
C GLU A 695 -10.14 -7.20 -20.47
N SER A 696 -11.26 -6.58 -20.09
CA SER A 696 -11.81 -5.42 -20.81
C SER A 696 -11.10 -4.11 -20.43
N ASP A 697 -10.90 -3.89 -19.13
CA ASP A 697 -10.25 -2.71 -18.54
C ASP A 697 -8.78 -2.50 -18.99
N LEU A 698 -8.37 -1.23 -19.09
CA LEU A 698 -7.04 -0.78 -19.47
C LEU A 698 -6.04 -0.79 -18.30
N THR A 699 -6.51 -0.66 -17.06
CA THR A 699 -5.68 -0.76 -15.84
C THR A 699 -5.14 -2.18 -15.69
N ALA A 700 -6.02 -3.18 -15.82
CA ALA A 700 -5.69 -4.60 -15.84
C ALA A 700 -4.69 -4.95 -16.96
N LYS A 701 -4.93 -4.48 -18.19
CA LYS A 701 -4.03 -4.69 -19.34
C LYS A 701 -2.65 -4.10 -19.10
N SER A 702 -2.58 -2.84 -18.68
CA SER A 702 -1.31 -2.13 -18.53
C SER A 702 -0.47 -2.68 -17.37
N MET A 703 -1.09 -2.97 -16.23
CA MET A 703 -0.40 -3.59 -15.10
C MET A 703 -0.02 -5.05 -15.40
N GLY A 704 -0.91 -5.84 -16.00
CA GLY A 704 -0.63 -7.23 -16.42
C GLY A 704 0.50 -7.32 -17.44
N PHE A 705 0.50 -6.46 -18.46
CA PHE A 705 1.62 -6.34 -19.41
C PHE A 705 2.92 -5.98 -18.70
N ALA A 706 2.91 -4.91 -17.90
CA ALA A 706 4.11 -4.40 -17.26
C ALA A 706 4.73 -5.45 -16.32
N LEU A 707 3.91 -6.21 -15.58
CA LEU A 707 4.38 -7.31 -14.73
C LEU A 707 4.90 -8.49 -15.54
N ALA A 708 4.18 -8.94 -16.57
CA ALA A 708 4.64 -10.02 -17.45
C ALA A 708 5.97 -9.66 -18.15
N CYS A 709 6.08 -8.41 -18.62
CA CYS A 709 7.29 -7.88 -19.26
C CYS A 709 8.43 -7.76 -18.25
N GLY A 710 8.18 -7.20 -17.06
CA GLY A 710 9.18 -7.03 -16.01
C GLY A 710 9.75 -8.35 -15.51
N VAL A 711 8.90 -9.34 -15.26
CA VAL A 711 9.32 -10.71 -14.91
C VAL A 711 10.07 -11.37 -16.07
N ALA A 712 9.67 -11.17 -17.32
CA ALA A 712 10.40 -11.72 -18.48
C ALA A 712 11.81 -11.12 -18.63
N ILE A 713 11.93 -9.79 -18.56
CA ILE A 713 13.22 -9.09 -18.65
C ILE A 713 14.12 -9.49 -17.48
N ASP A 714 13.58 -9.50 -16.27
CA ASP A 714 14.32 -9.81 -15.05
C ASP A 714 14.77 -11.29 -15.01
N ALA A 715 13.87 -12.25 -15.24
CA ALA A 715 14.23 -13.66 -15.17
C ALA A 715 15.21 -14.07 -16.28
N PHE A 716 14.96 -13.66 -17.53
CA PHE A 716 15.76 -14.10 -18.68
C PHE A 716 16.98 -13.23 -18.99
N VAL A 717 16.89 -11.90 -18.86
CA VAL A 717 18.02 -11.01 -19.18
C VAL A 717 18.87 -10.73 -17.94
N VAL A 718 18.25 -10.42 -16.78
CA VAL A 718 19.01 -10.13 -15.56
C VAL A 718 19.54 -11.40 -14.89
N ARG A 719 18.69 -12.35 -14.53
CA ARG A 719 19.10 -13.50 -13.70
C ARG A 719 19.77 -14.63 -14.47
N MET A 720 19.36 -14.87 -15.71
CA MET A 720 19.99 -15.89 -16.55
C MET A 720 21.23 -15.39 -17.33
N VAL A 721 21.41 -14.07 -17.54
CA VAL A 721 22.56 -13.54 -18.32
C VAL A 721 23.41 -12.52 -17.55
N LEU A 722 22.81 -11.44 -17.04
CA LEU A 722 23.55 -10.35 -16.37
C LEU A 722 24.26 -10.82 -15.09
N VAL A 723 23.52 -11.43 -14.16
CA VAL A 723 24.04 -11.88 -12.86
C VAL A 723 25.12 -12.96 -13.02
N PRO A 724 24.95 -14.05 -13.80
CA PRO A 724 25.98 -15.07 -13.96
C PRO A 724 27.25 -14.53 -14.65
N ALA A 725 27.11 -13.57 -15.56
CA ALA A 725 28.23 -12.85 -16.15
C ALA A 725 29.00 -12.01 -15.10
N LEU A 726 28.29 -11.24 -14.28
CA LEU A 726 28.88 -10.45 -13.20
C LEU A 726 29.60 -11.34 -12.16
N LEU A 727 28.99 -12.43 -11.72
CA LEU A 727 29.62 -13.39 -10.81
C LEU A 727 30.88 -14.02 -11.42
N ALA A 728 30.86 -14.37 -12.71
CA ALA A 728 32.02 -14.91 -13.44
C ALA A 728 33.15 -13.89 -13.72
N ILE A 729 32.87 -12.59 -13.55
CA ILE A 729 33.83 -11.47 -13.64
C ILE A 729 34.40 -11.13 -12.25
N ILE A 730 33.54 -10.92 -11.25
CA ILE A 730 33.94 -10.55 -9.87
C ILE A 730 34.63 -11.73 -9.17
N GLY A 731 34.27 -12.96 -9.53
CA GLY A 731 34.93 -14.19 -9.08
C GLY A 731 34.88 -14.36 -7.56
N ARG A 732 36.01 -14.74 -6.95
CA ARG A 732 36.09 -15.00 -5.49
C ARG A 732 35.67 -13.79 -4.62
N ARG A 733 35.74 -12.56 -5.15
CA ARG A 733 35.30 -11.35 -4.41
C ARG A 733 33.77 -11.26 -4.27
N ALA A 734 32.98 -11.95 -5.10
CA ALA A 734 31.52 -11.86 -5.04
C ALA A 734 30.98 -12.32 -3.68
N TRP A 735 31.63 -13.28 -3.05
CA TRP A 735 31.26 -13.86 -1.76
C TRP A 735 31.92 -13.16 -0.55
N TRP A 736 32.39 -11.92 -0.72
CA TRP A 736 33.07 -11.18 0.34
C TRP A 736 32.11 -10.45 1.29
N ILE A 737 32.45 -10.47 2.58
CA ILE A 737 31.77 -9.76 3.66
C ILE A 737 32.80 -9.26 4.70
N PRO A 738 32.60 -8.07 5.31
CA PRO A 738 33.43 -7.60 6.43
C PRO A 738 33.32 -8.51 7.66
N LYS A 739 34.44 -8.73 8.37
CA LYS A 739 34.49 -9.54 9.60
C LYS A 739 33.55 -9.03 10.70
N TRP A 740 33.36 -7.71 10.83
CA TRP A 740 32.45 -7.13 11.81
C TRP A 740 30.99 -7.46 11.47
N LEU A 741 30.58 -7.29 10.22
CA LEU A 741 29.22 -7.55 9.76
C LEU A 741 28.87 -9.04 9.89
N ASN A 742 29.80 -9.93 9.54
CA ASN A 742 29.66 -11.38 9.70
C ASN A 742 29.57 -11.83 11.18
N ARG A 743 29.95 -10.99 12.15
CA ARG A 743 29.76 -11.25 13.59
C ARG A 743 28.39 -10.78 14.10
N ILE A 744 27.74 -9.86 13.40
CA ILE A 744 26.43 -9.29 13.77
C ILE A 744 25.28 -10.04 13.07
N LEU A 745 25.46 -10.45 11.81
CA LEU A 745 24.39 -11.10 11.02
C LEU A 745 24.00 -12.48 11.59
N PRO A 746 22.74 -12.70 12.03
CA PRO A 746 22.31 -13.98 12.57
C PRO A 746 22.39 -15.12 11.53
N ASP A 747 22.54 -16.34 12.03
CA ASP A 747 22.86 -17.52 11.22
C ASP A 747 21.61 -18.22 10.67
N ILE A 748 20.99 -17.57 9.68
CA ILE A 748 19.79 -18.08 8.99
C ILE A 748 20.18 -19.17 7.99
N ASP A 749 20.11 -20.42 8.46
CA ASP A 749 20.17 -21.60 7.59
C ASP A 749 18.92 -21.67 6.68
N VAL A 750 19.09 -21.19 5.44
CA VAL A 750 18.13 -21.29 4.31
C VAL A 750 18.40 -22.53 3.45
N GLU A 751 19.67 -22.91 3.30
CA GLU A 751 20.15 -24.01 2.43
C GLU A 751 19.96 -25.41 3.06
N GLY A 752 19.57 -25.46 4.34
CA GLY A 752 19.39 -26.69 5.12
C GLY A 752 20.69 -27.38 5.52
N ALA A 753 21.79 -26.64 5.61
CA ALA A 753 23.11 -27.19 5.96
C ALA A 753 23.08 -27.88 7.34
N LYS A 754 22.30 -27.34 8.29
CA LYS A 754 22.15 -27.92 9.64
C LYS A 754 21.22 -29.14 9.66
N LEU A 755 20.36 -29.32 8.65
CA LEU A 755 19.58 -30.56 8.49
C LEU A 755 20.48 -31.71 8.06
N ARG A 756 21.36 -31.49 7.07
CA ARG A 756 22.30 -32.51 6.58
C ARG A 756 23.30 -32.93 7.67
N GLN A 757 23.80 -31.97 8.46
CA GLN A 757 24.70 -32.25 9.59
C GLN A 757 24.01 -32.94 10.78
N ALA A 758 22.68 -32.85 10.90
CA ALA A 758 21.91 -33.50 11.96
C ALA A 758 21.43 -34.91 11.61
N GLN A 759 21.59 -35.34 10.35
CA GLN A 759 21.41 -36.74 9.96
C GLN A 759 22.70 -37.51 10.29
N PRO A 760 22.65 -38.57 11.11
CA PRO A 760 23.81 -39.44 11.26
C PRO A 760 24.08 -40.10 9.90
N LEU A 761 25.36 -40.17 9.53
CA LEU A 761 25.80 -40.90 8.34
C LEU A 761 25.34 -42.37 8.50
N VAL A 762 24.33 -42.77 7.73
CA VAL A 762 24.05 -44.18 7.50
C VAL A 762 25.28 -44.72 6.79
N ALA A 763 26.03 -45.58 7.48
CA ALA A 763 27.30 -46.06 6.97
C ALA A 763 27.10 -46.68 5.59
N GLU A 764 27.90 -46.24 4.61
CA GLU A 764 28.09 -46.99 3.38
C GLU A 764 28.53 -48.40 3.78
N GLN A 765 27.73 -49.40 3.46
CA GLN A 765 28.17 -50.79 3.55
C GLN A 765 29.33 -50.94 2.55
N PRO A 766 30.56 -51.26 2.99
CA PRO A 766 31.66 -51.43 2.06
C PRO A 766 31.34 -52.58 1.11
N ALA A 767 31.53 -52.37 -0.19
CA ALA A 767 31.51 -53.47 -1.15
C ALA A 767 32.61 -54.48 -0.77
N GLU A 768 32.31 -55.78 -0.86
CA GLU A 768 33.19 -56.87 -0.44
C GLU A 768 34.56 -56.80 -1.15
N PRO A 769 35.69 -56.68 -0.41
CA PRO A 769 37.02 -56.93 -0.94
C PRO A 769 37.31 -58.43 -0.94
N ALA A 770 37.94 -58.93 -2.01
CA ALA A 770 38.45 -60.30 -2.07
C ALA A 770 39.79 -60.46 -1.30
N GLU A 771 40.14 -61.71 -0.97
CA GLU A 771 41.40 -62.16 -0.34
C GLU A 771 42.62 -61.95 -1.28
N GLU A 772 43.91 -61.89 -0.85
CA GLU A 772 44.58 -61.88 0.48
C GLU A 772 45.56 -60.64 0.53
N VAL A 773 46.76 -60.51 1.14
CA VAL A 773 47.77 -61.38 1.78
C VAL A 773 48.34 -60.73 3.07
N ALA A 774 48.76 -61.53 4.05
CA ALA A 774 49.43 -61.10 5.30
C ALA A 774 50.89 -60.54 5.11
N ALA A 775 51.67 -60.08 6.11
CA ALA A 775 51.61 -60.22 7.58
C ALA A 775 52.52 -59.23 8.39
N HIS A 776 52.38 -59.24 9.74
CA HIS A 776 53.34 -58.81 10.80
C HIS A 776 53.61 -57.30 11.05
N ALA A 777 53.91 -56.79 12.27
CA ALA A 777 53.74 -57.34 13.65
C ALA A 777 53.92 -56.28 14.79
N ILE A 778 53.00 -56.31 15.78
CA ILE A 778 53.16 -56.15 17.26
C ILE A 778 54.07 -55.03 17.86
N SER A 779 53.50 -54.06 18.62
CA SER A 779 53.76 -53.81 20.09
C SER A 779 53.37 -52.40 20.61
N GLU A 780 52.95 -52.34 21.89
CA GLU A 780 52.74 -51.17 22.78
C GLU A 780 53.50 -51.44 24.12
N PRO A 781 53.50 -50.58 25.18
CA PRO A 781 52.94 -49.21 25.36
C PRO A 781 53.91 -48.15 26.00
N GLU A 782 53.48 -46.87 26.00
CA GLU A 782 53.56 -45.74 26.99
C GLU A 782 54.66 -45.62 28.13
N PRO A 783 54.78 -44.49 28.88
CA PRO A 783 54.22 -43.11 28.75
C PRO A 783 55.14 -41.90 29.12
N MET A 784 54.56 -40.69 29.05
CA MET A 784 54.64 -39.58 30.06
C MET A 784 55.68 -38.40 29.95
N VAL A 785 55.24 -37.26 30.52
CA VAL A 785 55.96 -36.03 30.96
C VAL A 785 56.14 -34.88 29.93
N ALA A 786 56.05 -33.64 30.42
CA ALA A 786 56.11 -32.36 29.68
C ALA A 786 56.94 -31.30 30.44
N ALA A 787 57.37 -30.19 29.79
CA ALA A 787 57.42 -28.82 30.39
C ALA A 787 58.09 -27.70 29.52
N ARG A 788 57.47 -26.50 29.55
CA ARG A 788 58.03 -25.11 29.66
C ARG A 788 59.20 -24.57 28.80
N SER A 789 58.93 -23.41 28.14
CA SER A 789 59.70 -22.12 28.20
C SER A 789 58.90 -21.03 27.45
N ALA A 790 58.62 -19.81 27.97
CA ALA A 790 59.49 -18.64 28.24
C ALA A 790 59.89 -17.85 26.95
N ALA A 791 59.98 -16.50 26.88
CA ALA A 791 59.54 -15.39 27.76
C ALA A 791 59.70 -14.00 27.02
N ASN A 792 59.44 -12.88 27.73
CA ASN A 792 59.75 -11.45 27.43
C ASN A 792 58.84 -10.69 26.42
N GLY A 793 58.52 -9.39 26.63
CA GLY A 793 58.72 -8.52 27.81
C GLY A 793 58.75 -6.99 27.53
N VAL A 794 58.56 -6.17 28.59
CA VAL A 794 58.75 -4.68 28.68
C VAL A 794 57.77 -3.82 27.85
N GLY A 795 57.26 -2.65 28.23
CA GLY A 795 57.29 -1.74 29.41
C GLY A 795 56.45 -0.48 29.06
N LEU A 796 55.94 0.40 29.95
CA LEU A 796 56.67 1.31 30.85
C LEU A 796 55.68 2.24 31.63
N HIS A 797 56.19 2.84 32.71
CA HIS A 797 55.74 4.07 33.42
C HIS A 797 54.43 4.09 34.23
N GLU A 798 54.56 4.77 35.38
CA GLU A 798 53.63 4.89 36.50
C GLU A 798 53.61 6.37 36.96
N VAL A 799 52.48 6.86 37.46
CA VAL A 799 52.37 8.16 38.14
C VAL A 799 51.41 8.03 39.33
N SER A 800 51.93 8.12 40.54
CA SER A 800 51.15 8.17 41.79
C SER A 800 50.59 9.59 42.03
N GLY A 801 49.45 9.81 42.68
CA GLY A 801 48.47 8.85 43.20
C GLY A 801 47.67 9.44 44.37
N VAL A 802 46.51 8.86 44.69
CA VAL A 802 45.84 9.00 45.99
C VAL A 802 45.41 7.59 46.39
N ALA A 803 46.05 7.04 47.42
CA ALA A 803 45.76 5.68 47.87
C ALA A 803 44.57 5.68 48.84
N ILE A 804 43.42 5.17 48.37
CA ILE A 804 42.43 4.58 49.26
C ILE A 804 42.94 3.16 49.55
N ASP A 805 43.05 2.80 50.83
CA ASP A 805 43.48 1.46 51.24
C ASP A 805 42.28 0.49 51.11
N LEU A 806 42.27 -0.29 50.02
CA LEU A 806 41.09 -1.05 49.58
C LEU A 806 41.20 -2.54 49.94
N PRO A 807 40.33 -3.07 50.82
CA PRO A 807 40.41 -4.45 51.25
C PRO A 807 39.81 -5.42 50.22
N GLY A 808 40.65 -6.02 49.39
CA GLY A 808 40.32 -7.20 48.58
C GLY A 808 40.55 -7.06 47.07
N ASP A 809 40.97 -8.16 46.44
CA ASP A 809 41.41 -8.26 45.03
C ASP A 809 40.35 -7.92 43.96
N ARG A 810 39.11 -7.58 44.36
CA ARG A 810 37.96 -7.30 43.48
C ARG A 810 37.08 -6.20 44.07
N THR A 811 37.47 -4.95 43.92
CA THR A 811 36.66 -3.79 44.34
C THR A 811 36.48 -2.80 43.18
N ILE A 812 35.30 -2.19 43.06
CA ILE A 812 35.02 -1.12 42.10
C ILE A 812 34.65 0.14 42.88
N GLY A 813 35.44 1.20 42.75
CA GLY A 813 35.21 2.48 43.42
C GLY A 813 35.13 3.65 42.45
N GLY A 814 34.85 4.84 42.96
CA GLY A 814 34.82 6.07 42.16
C GLY A 814 34.03 7.19 42.82
N CYS A 815 33.88 8.32 42.14
CA CYS A 815 33.08 9.47 42.59
C CYS A 815 31.88 9.74 41.66
N ILE A 816 30.74 10.04 42.27
CA ILE A 816 29.49 10.42 41.59
C ILE A 816 29.36 11.94 41.63
N ARG A 817 29.24 12.56 40.46
CA ARG A 817 29.16 14.02 40.29
C ARG A 817 27.95 14.42 39.45
N ARG A 818 27.65 15.71 39.44
CA ARG A 818 26.72 16.36 38.50
C ARG A 818 27.47 16.94 37.31
N ASP A 819 26.76 17.35 36.27
CA ASP A 819 27.34 18.09 35.14
C ASP A 819 28.03 19.41 35.57
N ASP A 820 27.70 19.98 36.74
CA ASP A 820 28.37 21.15 37.35
C ASP A 820 29.64 20.81 38.16
N GLY A 821 30.07 19.54 38.16
CA GLY A 821 31.26 19.04 38.85
C GLY A 821 31.11 18.77 40.35
N ARG A 822 29.99 19.18 40.98
CA ARG A 822 29.72 18.94 42.40
C ARG A 822 29.38 17.47 42.67
N PRO A 823 29.73 16.93 43.86
CA PRO A 823 29.38 15.57 44.22
C PRO A 823 27.87 15.36 44.40
N VAL A 824 27.42 14.12 44.23
CA VAL A 824 26.04 13.71 44.52
C VAL A 824 26.02 12.84 45.78
N PRO A 825 25.57 13.35 46.93
CA PRO A 825 25.55 12.60 48.17
C PRO A 825 24.48 11.49 48.16
N ASP A 826 24.72 10.44 48.94
CA ASP A 826 23.74 9.39 49.30
C ASP A 826 23.12 8.65 48.09
N ALA A 827 23.79 8.66 46.93
CA ALA A 827 23.34 8.02 45.70
C ALA A 827 23.32 6.49 45.84
N ALA A 828 22.27 5.82 45.36
CA ALA A 828 22.14 4.36 45.43
C ALA A 828 22.79 3.71 44.20
N LEU A 829 23.71 2.77 44.43
CA LEU A 829 24.41 2.01 43.39
C LEU A 829 23.99 0.55 43.41
N THR A 830 23.67 0.00 42.25
CA THR A 830 23.20 -1.38 42.07
C THR A 830 23.97 -2.03 40.93
N LEU A 831 24.66 -3.14 41.19
CA LEU A 831 25.39 -3.90 40.20
C LEU A 831 24.52 -5.07 39.71
N ILE A 832 24.32 -5.18 38.39
CA ILE A 832 23.57 -6.27 37.76
C ILE A 832 24.44 -7.08 36.79
N ASP A 833 24.17 -8.37 36.64
CA ASP A 833 24.85 -9.25 35.68
C ASP A 833 24.26 -9.13 34.25
N GLN A 834 24.86 -9.82 33.27
CA GLN A 834 24.37 -9.86 31.88
C GLN A 834 23.02 -10.59 31.70
N ARG A 835 22.41 -11.12 32.77
CA ARG A 835 21.07 -11.71 32.79
C ARG A 835 20.06 -10.78 33.47
N GLY A 836 20.48 -9.59 33.90
CA GLY A 836 19.65 -8.61 34.61
C GLY A 836 19.45 -8.90 36.09
N GLN A 837 20.19 -9.85 36.68
CA GLN A 837 20.09 -10.15 38.11
C GLN A 837 20.97 -9.21 38.93
N GLN A 838 20.40 -8.60 39.98
CA GLN A 838 21.16 -7.84 40.97
C GLN A 838 22.13 -8.75 41.72
N VAL A 839 23.42 -8.45 41.63
CA VAL A 839 24.51 -9.21 42.27
C VAL A 839 25.15 -8.48 43.45
N SER A 840 25.09 -7.14 43.48
CA SER A 840 25.65 -6.31 44.55
C SER A 840 24.93 -4.97 44.64
N ARG A 841 24.97 -4.31 45.80
CA ARG A 841 24.33 -3.01 46.02
C ARG A 841 25.01 -2.24 47.15
N THR A 842 25.21 -0.94 46.97
CA THR A 842 25.78 -0.03 47.98
C THR A 842 25.13 1.37 47.89
N THR A 843 25.57 2.29 48.74
CA THR A 843 25.27 3.73 48.64
C THR A 843 26.57 4.52 48.65
N GLY A 844 26.67 5.54 47.80
CA GLY A 844 27.76 6.51 47.86
C GLY A 844 27.68 7.37 49.12
N ASP A 845 28.81 7.92 49.54
CA ASP A 845 28.92 8.78 50.71
C ASP A 845 28.49 10.23 50.42
N LYS A 846 28.81 11.15 51.34
CA LYS A 846 28.40 12.56 51.28
C LYS A 846 29.25 13.41 50.34
N ASP A 847 30.47 12.96 50.04
CA ASP A 847 31.37 13.57 49.07
C ASP A 847 31.26 12.87 47.70
N GLY A 848 30.27 11.99 47.55
CA GLY A 848 29.91 11.27 46.33
C GLY A 848 30.77 10.06 46.03
N ALA A 849 31.73 9.71 46.90
CA ALA A 849 32.58 8.55 46.69
C ALA A 849 31.84 7.24 47.00
N TYR A 850 32.20 6.14 46.32
CA TYR A 850 31.59 4.83 46.53
C TYR A 850 32.60 3.69 46.44
N LEU A 851 32.20 2.53 46.98
CA LEU A 851 32.87 1.25 46.79
C LEU A 851 31.85 0.12 46.70
N ILE A 852 31.93 -0.71 45.66
CA ILE A 852 31.03 -1.85 45.41
C ILE A 852 31.84 -3.08 44.95
N GLU A 853 31.54 -4.24 45.51
CA GLU A 853 32.23 -5.51 45.20
C GLU A 853 31.40 -6.39 44.25
N PRO A 854 31.98 -6.86 43.13
CA PRO A 854 31.40 -7.90 42.27
C PRO A 854 31.71 -9.31 42.82
N PRO A 855 30.77 -10.28 42.73
CA PRO A 855 30.97 -11.62 43.31
C PRO A 855 31.95 -12.52 42.55
N SER A 856 32.32 -12.14 41.31
CA SER A 856 33.23 -12.89 40.44
C SER A 856 33.79 -11.99 39.34
N ALA A 857 34.88 -12.38 38.69
CA ALA A 857 35.33 -11.73 37.45
C ALA A 857 34.28 -11.88 36.33
N GLY A 858 34.06 -10.82 35.55
CA GLY A 858 33.02 -10.75 34.52
C GLY A 858 32.58 -9.32 34.21
N SER A 859 31.77 -9.15 33.17
CA SER A 859 31.17 -7.84 32.82
C SER A 859 29.79 -7.69 33.45
N TYR A 860 29.57 -6.53 34.07
CA TYR A 860 28.38 -6.14 34.81
C TYR A 860 27.88 -4.76 34.34
N VAL A 861 26.65 -4.39 34.70
CA VAL A 861 26.16 -3.02 34.57
C VAL A 861 26.02 -2.42 35.97
N LEU A 862 26.69 -1.28 36.19
CA LEU A 862 26.56 -0.49 37.40
C LEU A 862 25.50 0.60 37.17
N ILE A 863 24.36 0.48 37.86
CA ILE A 863 23.25 1.43 37.82
C ILE A 863 23.35 2.35 39.05
N VAL A 864 23.40 3.66 38.82
CA VAL A 864 23.49 4.68 39.86
C VAL A 864 22.26 5.58 39.79
N ALA A 865 21.55 5.75 40.90
CA ALA A 865 20.35 6.57 40.98
C ALA A 865 20.38 7.49 42.21
N ALA A 866 20.00 8.75 42.03
CA ALA A 866 19.91 9.75 43.09
C ALA A 866 18.67 10.62 42.93
N THR A 867 18.09 11.08 44.04
CA THR A 867 16.83 11.84 44.06
C THR A 867 16.97 13.15 43.27
N GLY A 868 16.11 13.34 42.26
CA GLY A 868 16.12 14.53 41.40
C GLY A 868 17.20 14.51 40.30
N GLN A 869 17.87 13.38 40.06
CA GLN A 869 18.80 13.19 38.95
C GLN A 869 18.30 12.03 38.06
N GLN A 870 18.66 12.02 36.78
CA GLN A 870 18.45 10.84 35.93
C GLN A 870 19.41 9.71 36.35
N PRO A 871 18.93 8.44 36.48
CA PRO A 871 19.80 7.31 36.73
C PRO A 871 20.77 7.05 35.57
N ALA A 872 22.04 6.79 35.87
CA ALA A 872 23.04 6.38 34.90
C ALA A 872 23.29 4.87 34.97
N ALA A 873 23.52 4.23 33.84
CA ALA A 873 23.89 2.82 33.75
C ALA A 873 25.20 2.68 32.96
N VAL A 874 26.25 2.16 33.59
CA VAL A 874 27.61 2.08 33.03
C VAL A 874 28.06 0.61 32.99
N ASN A 875 28.57 0.16 31.85
CA ASN A 875 29.18 -1.16 31.75
C ASN A 875 30.54 -1.16 32.45
N VAL A 876 30.71 -2.02 33.45
CA VAL A 876 31.97 -2.20 34.19
C VAL A 876 32.41 -3.66 34.06
N THR A 877 33.72 -3.92 33.97
CA THR A 877 34.25 -5.28 33.92
C THR A 877 35.15 -5.51 35.12
N ALA A 878 34.77 -6.47 35.95
CA ALA A 878 35.55 -6.96 37.06
C ALA A 878 36.57 -7.98 36.56
N VAL A 879 37.83 -7.82 36.95
CA VAL A 879 38.91 -8.78 36.72
C VAL A 879 39.55 -9.10 38.07
N ASP A 880 40.15 -10.28 38.21
CA ASP A 880 40.93 -10.66 39.39
C ASP A 880 42.33 -9.98 39.35
N ASP A 881 42.35 -8.65 39.19
CA ASP A 881 43.53 -7.80 38.93
C ASP A 881 43.43 -6.44 39.65
N GLY A 882 42.93 -6.47 40.88
CA GLY A 882 42.92 -5.32 41.79
C GLY A 882 41.73 -4.36 41.67
N PRO A 883 41.81 -3.19 42.34
CA PRO A 883 40.71 -2.22 42.39
C PRO A 883 40.54 -1.42 41.09
N HIS A 884 39.30 -1.30 40.62
CA HIS A 884 38.95 -0.51 39.42
C HIS A 884 38.26 0.81 39.80
N HIS A 885 38.69 1.93 39.23
CA HIS A 885 38.14 3.27 39.50
C HIS A 885 37.26 3.77 38.34
N VAL A 886 36.02 4.16 38.61
CA VAL A 886 35.02 4.61 37.61
C VAL A 886 34.22 5.80 38.15
N ASP A 887 34.50 7.00 37.65
CA ASP A 887 33.70 8.20 37.95
C ASP A 887 32.42 8.24 37.11
N ILE A 888 31.33 8.74 37.70
CA ILE A 888 29.98 8.70 37.11
C ILE A 888 29.34 10.09 37.23
N THR A 889 28.87 10.64 36.11
CA THR A 889 28.14 11.92 36.07
C THR A 889 26.64 11.68 35.92
N LEU A 890 25.83 12.21 36.84
CA LEU A 890 24.37 12.20 36.77
C LEU A 890 23.85 13.55 36.28
N ARG A 891 22.79 13.51 35.47
CA ARG A 891 22.15 14.71 34.90
C ARG A 891 20.96 15.18 35.71
N GLY A 892 20.71 16.48 35.70
CA GLY A 892 19.52 17.08 36.30
C GLY A 892 18.22 16.63 35.62
N ALA A 893 17.22 16.23 36.41
CA ALA A 893 15.88 15.98 35.91
C ALA A 893 15.10 17.31 35.79
N GLY A 894 14.59 17.64 34.61
CA GLY A 894 13.73 18.81 34.40
C GLY A 894 12.29 18.61 34.88
N GLU A 895 11.52 19.70 34.89
CA GLU A 895 10.14 19.76 35.38
C GLU A 895 9.28 20.67 34.48
N LEU A 896 8.23 20.09 33.90
CA LEU A 896 7.18 20.80 33.16
C LEU A 896 5.93 20.84 34.04
N SER A 897 5.41 22.01 34.35
CA SER A 897 4.25 22.17 35.25
C SER A 897 3.26 23.23 34.75
N GLY A 898 2.11 23.34 35.41
CA GLY A 898 1.09 24.35 35.11
C GLY A 898 -0.26 23.98 35.69
N VAL A 899 -1.32 24.68 35.26
CA VAL A 899 -2.71 24.42 35.68
C VAL A 899 -3.56 24.03 34.48
N VAL A 900 -4.35 22.95 34.61
CA VAL A 900 -5.42 22.62 33.67
C VAL A 900 -6.71 23.30 34.12
N ARG A 901 -7.36 24.05 33.23
CA ARG A 901 -8.57 24.84 33.53
C ARG A 901 -9.60 24.78 32.40
N THR A 902 -10.83 25.19 32.70
CA THR A 902 -11.88 25.47 31.71
C THR A 902 -11.69 26.84 31.08
N ALA A 903 -12.42 27.14 29.99
CA ALA A 903 -12.50 28.48 29.40
C ALA A 903 -13.09 29.53 30.38
N ALA A 904 -13.90 29.10 31.36
CA ALA A 904 -14.36 29.93 32.48
C ALA A 904 -13.28 30.17 33.56
N ARG A 905 -12.08 29.63 33.37
CA ARG A 905 -10.92 29.62 34.29
C ARG A 905 -11.12 28.82 35.59
N GLU A 906 -12.08 27.90 35.61
CA GLU A 906 -12.25 26.96 36.72
C GLU A 906 -11.20 25.83 36.64
N PRO A 907 -10.58 25.41 37.76
CA PRO A 907 -9.57 24.35 37.74
C PRO A 907 -10.17 22.97 37.46
N VAL A 908 -9.53 22.19 36.59
CA VAL A 908 -9.97 20.83 36.24
C VAL A 908 -9.14 19.81 37.03
N ALA A 909 -9.71 19.27 38.09
CA ALA A 909 -9.10 18.25 38.93
C ALA A 909 -9.23 16.84 38.33
N GLY A 910 -8.23 15.97 38.55
CA GLY A 910 -8.23 14.59 38.04
C GLY A 910 -7.97 14.45 36.52
N ALA A 911 -7.61 15.54 35.83
CA ALA A 911 -7.18 15.49 34.45
C ALA A 911 -5.85 14.74 34.33
N THR A 912 -5.76 13.78 33.42
CA THR A 912 -4.49 13.11 33.09
C THR A 912 -3.75 13.97 32.07
N VAL A 913 -2.49 14.29 32.39
CA VAL A 913 -1.60 15.10 31.55
C VAL A 913 -0.39 14.25 31.17
N THR A 914 -0.14 14.07 29.88
CA THR A 914 0.99 13.31 29.35
C THR A 914 1.88 14.18 28.47
N VAL A 915 3.16 13.83 28.41
CA VAL A 915 4.20 14.50 27.61
C VAL A 915 4.80 13.45 26.69
N THR A 916 4.69 13.65 25.38
CA THR A 916 5.32 12.77 24.37
C THR A 916 6.43 13.49 23.61
N ASP A 917 7.46 12.74 23.21
CA ASP A 917 8.49 13.21 22.29
C ASP A 917 8.05 13.14 20.82
N LEU A 918 8.98 13.45 19.91
CA LEU A 918 8.75 13.46 18.46
C LEU A 918 8.51 12.05 17.87
N ASP A 919 8.97 10.99 18.55
CA ASP A 919 8.71 9.59 18.17
C ASP A 919 7.41 9.06 18.80
N GLY A 920 6.70 9.90 19.57
CA GLY A 920 5.43 9.58 20.23
C GLY A 920 5.55 8.84 21.56
N ALA A 921 6.77 8.65 22.09
CA ALA A 921 6.98 7.95 23.35
C ALA A 921 6.63 8.86 24.55
N VAL A 922 5.94 8.31 25.55
CA VAL A 922 5.55 9.06 26.76
C VAL A 922 6.76 9.24 27.68
N VAL A 923 7.32 10.46 27.70
CA VAL A 923 8.49 10.84 28.51
C VAL A 923 8.10 11.41 29.89
N GLY A 924 6.83 11.73 30.11
CA GLY A 924 6.32 12.22 31.39
C GLY A 924 4.80 12.10 31.49
N ALA A 925 4.30 11.92 32.70
CA ALA A 925 2.87 11.91 33.00
C ALA A 925 2.57 12.45 34.40
N ALA A 926 1.43 13.10 34.56
CA ALA A 926 0.89 13.60 35.82
C ALA A 926 -0.64 13.51 35.82
N VAL A 927 -1.24 13.64 37.00
CA VAL A 927 -2.69 13.82 37.17
C VAL A 927 -2.90 15.10 37.98
N THR A 928 -3.87 15.93 37.59
CA THR A 928 -4.07 17.24 38.25
C THR A 928 -4.63 17.11 39.66
N ALA A 929 -4.11 17.96 40.54
CA ALA A 929 -4.62 18.13 41.91
C ALA A 929 -5.95 18.90 41.91
N ALA A 930 -6.54 19.10 43.11
CA ALA A 930 -7.84 19.75 43.29
C ALA A 930 -7.88 21.23 42.87
N ASP A 931 -6.73 21.87 42.73
CA ASP A 931 -6.49 23.22 42.20
C ASP A 931 -6.16 23.23 40.70
N GLY A 932 -6.26 22.07 40.02
CA GLY A 932 -5.93 21.89 38.61
C GLY A 932 -4.43 21.80 38.31
N ALA A 933 -3.55 21.88 39.33
CA ALA A 933 -2.10 21.90 39.11
C ALA A 933 -1.54 20.52 38.72
N TYR A 934 -0.59 20.49 37.77
CA TYR A 934 0.18 19.30 37.38
C TYR A 934 1.69 19.59 37.35
N ALA A 935 2.51 18.54 37.47
CA ALA A 935 3.97 18.61 37.32
C ALA A 935 4.56 17.29 36.79
N CYS A 936 5.03 17.30 35.55
CA CYS A 936 5.73 16.21 34.88
C CYS A 936 7.25 16.36 35.10
N ARG A 937 7.85 15.47 35.90
CA ARG A 937 9.30 15.45 36.20
C ARG A 937 10.06 14.47 35.31
N GLY A 938 11.31 14.78 35.03
CA GLY A 938 12.20 13.97 34.17
C GLY A 938 12.28 14.43 32.72
N VAL A 939 11.43 15.37 32.30
CA VAL A 939 11.43 15.95 30.95
C VAL A 939 12.74 16.71 30.71
N LEU A 940 13.39 16.46 29.57
CA LEU A 940 14.63 17.12 29.18
C LEU A 940 14.35 18.42 28.43
N ALA A 941 15.40 19.15 28.04
CA ALA A 941 15.27 20.24 27.08
C ALA A 941 15.05 19.67 25.66
N GLY A 942 14.09 20.23 24.93
CA GLY A 942 13.63 19.70 23.64
C GLY A 942 12.18 20.04 23.32
N THR A 943 11.71 19.64 22.14
CA THR A 943 10.32 19.83 21.70
C THR A 943 9.48 18.58 22.00
N TYR A 944 8.33 18.79 22.63
CA TYR A 944 7.41 17.75 23.09
C TYR A 944 5.96 18.12 22.78
N THR A 945 5.08 17.14 22.70
CA THR A 945 3.63 17.36 22.70
C THR A 945 3.08 17.10 24.09
N LEU A 946 2.47 18.13 24.69
CA LEU A 946 1.71 18.03 25.93
C LEU A 946 0.26 17.70 25.58
N VAL A 947 -0.30 16.64 26.17
CA VAL A 947 -1.70 16.24 26.00
C VAL A 947 -2.40 16.23 27.36
N ALA A 948 -3.59 16.81 27.46
CA ALA A 948 -4.42 16.79 28.67
C ALA A 948 -5.83 16.25 28.37
N VAL A 949 -6.31 15.35 29.22
CA VAL A 949 -7.59 14.63 29.09
C VAL A 949 -8.30 14.61 30.45
N ALA A 950 -9.61 14.91 30.47
CA ALA A 950 -10.44 14.80 31.69
C ALA A 950 -11.86 14.31 31.34
N ASP A 951 -12.58 13.78 32.34
CA ASP A 951 -13.97 13.31 32.15
C ASP A 951 -14.86 14.44 31.63
N ARG A 952 -15.60 14.17 30.53
CA ARG A 952 -16.48 15.13 29.84
C ARG A 952 -15.80 16.46 29.46
N MET A 953 -14.50 16.43 29.17
CA MET A 953 -13.74 17.57 28.64
C MET A 953 -13.02 17.16 27.35
N ARG A 954 -13.07 18.03 26.33
CA ARG A 954 -12.42 17.79 25.03
C ARG A 954 -10.89 17.71 25.25
N PRO A 955 -10.22 16.62 24.83
CA PRO A 955 -8.77 16.53 24.89
C PRO A 955 -8.08 17.70 24.19
N ALA A 956 -7.07 18.29 24.84
CA ALA A 956 -6.20 19.29 24.24
C ALA A 956 -4.80 18.71 24.05
N ALA A 957 -4.20 18.98 22.89
CA ALA A 957 -2.81 18.64 22.58
C ALA A 957 -2.07 19.91 22.14
N THR A 958 -0.87 20.14 22.63
CA THR A 958 -0.09 21.34 22.33
C THR A 958 1.40 21.03 22.26
N THR A 959 2.02 21.33 21.13
CA THR A 959 3.48 21.25 20.97
C THR A 959 4.15 22.41 21.72
N LEU A 960 5.12 22.10 22.57
CA LEU A 960 5.91 23.07 23.34
C LEU A 960 7.39 22.70 23.33
N THR A 961 8.25 23.69 23.60
CA THR A 961 9.71 23.48 23.68
C THR A 961 10.19 23.79 25.09
N VAL A 962 10.66 22.77 25.79
CA VAL A 962 11.27 22.89 27.12
C VAL A 962 12.69 23.45 26.97
N PRO A 963 13.04 24.57 27.64
CA PRO A 963 14.34 25.22 27.50
C PRO A 963 15.46 24.45 28.23
N GLU A 964 16.73 24.76 27.89
CA GLU A 964 17.93 24.17 28.50
C GLU A 964 18.03 24.33 30.03
N SER A 965 17.29 25.27 30.63
CA SER A 965 17.14 25.39 32.08
C SER A 965 16.34 24.26 32.73
N GLY A 966 15.74 23.36 31.94
CA GLY A 966 14.98 22.20 32.41
C GLY A 966 13.69 22.57 33.14
N ARG A 967 13.16 23.79 32.97
CA ARG A 967 11.91 24.23 33.60
C ARG A 967 11.03 24.99 32.63
N LEU A 968 9.78 24.57 32.51
CA LEU A 968 8.74 25.26 31.75
C LEU A 968 7.43 25.24 32.55
N SER A 969 6.70 26.36 32.50
CA SER A 969 5.36 26.49 33.08
C SER A 969 4.38 26.74 31.94
N PHE A 970 3.37 25.88 31.79
CA PHE A 970 2.39 25.95 30.71
C PHE A 970 1.00 25.52 31.18
N ASP A 971 0.03 26.43 31.15
CA ASP A 971 -1.36 26.12 31.48
C ASP A 971 -2.10 25.53 30.28
N VAL A 972 -2.99 24.57 30.53
CA VAL A 972 -3.82 23.94 29.48
C VAL A 972 -5.28 24.32 29.68
N GLU A 973 -5.94 24.71 28.60
CA GLU A 973 -7.37 25.01 28.62
C GLU A 973 -8.15 23.88 27.93
N LEU A 974 -9.16 23.34 28.63
CA LEU A 974 -10.04 22.30 28.12
C LEU A 974 -11.46 22.86 27.92
N ALA A 975 -12.07 22.53 26.78
CA ALA A 975 -13.48 22.85 26.52
C ALA A 975 -14.38 21.75 27.12
N PRO A 976 -15.53 22.08 27.75
CA PRO A 976 -16.48 21.07 28.22
C PRO A 976 -17.13 20.32 27.06
N MET A 977 -17.55 19.09 27.32
CA MET A 977 -18.33 18.27 26.38
C MET A 977 -19.74 18.05 26.92
N ALA A 978 -20.71 18.45 26.10
CA ALA A 978 -22.13 18.25 26.32
C ALA A 978 -22.55 16.80 26.06
N MET A 979 -23.74 16.45 26.57
CA MET A 979 -24.34 15.13 26.42
C MET A 979 -25.79 15.27 25.98
N LEU A 980 -26.07 14.89 24.74
CA LEU A 980 -27.42 14.89 24.18
C LEU A 980 -28.13 13.60 24.56
N TRP A 981 -29.37 13.70 25.03
CA TRP A 981 -30.23 12.56 25.27
C TRP A 981 -31.69 12.94 24.98
N GLY A 982 -32.49 11.97 24.55
CA GLY A 982 -33.88 12.21 24.18
C GLY A 982 -34.65 10.92 23.91
N THR A 983 -35.88 11.02 23.42
CA THR A 983 -36.69 9.86 23.01
C THR A 983 -37.30 10.06 21.64
N VAL A 984 -37.04 9.15 20.69
CA VAL A 984 -37.76 9.10 19.41
C VAL A 984 -39.15 8.50 19.65
N ARG A 985 -40.17 9.18 19.15
CA ARG A 985 -41.56 8.72 19.20
C ARG A 985 -42.26 8.94 17.87
N ALA A 986 -43.16 8.02 17.54
CA ALA A 986 -44.16 8.15 16.48
C ALA A 986 -45.53 7.92 17.14
N ASP A 987 -46.51 8.78 16.85
CA ASP A 987 -47.88 8.72 17.37
C ASP A 987 -47.96 8.51 18.90
N GLY A 988 -47.08 9.22 19.62
CA GLY A 988 -46.92 9.15 21.07
C GLY A 988 -46.24 7.88 21.61
N ARG A 989 -46.04 6.85 20.79
CA ARG A 989 -45.36 5.59 21.13
C ARG A 989 -43.85 5.70 20.92
N ALA A 990 -43.09 4.99 21.75
CA ALA A 990 -41.64 4.89 21.62
C ALA A 990 -41.24 4.08 20.38
N VAL A 991 -40.26 4.56 19.61
CA VAL A 991 -39.71 3.83 18.45
C VAL A 991 -38.39 3.18 18.86
N HIS A 992 -38.36 1.85 18.94
CA HIS A 992 -37.16 1.04 19.16
C HIS A 992 -36.31 0.94 17.88
N ASP A 993 -34.98 0.83 18.03
CA ASP A 993 -34.00 0.63 16.95
C ASP A 993 -33.98 1.73 15.86
N ALA A 994 -34.58 2.89 16.12
CA ALA A 994 -34.51 4.04 15.25
C ALA A 994 -33.07 4.58 15.23
N ARG A 995 -32.50 4.78 14.03
CA ARG A 995 -31.18 5.38 13.84
C ARG A 995 -31.31 6.88 14.10
N VAL A 996 -30.55 7.40 15.07
CA VAL A 996 -30.49 8.83 15.42
C VAL A 996 -29.11 9.35 15.10
N THR A 997 -29.02 10.28 14.17
CA THR A 997 -27.79 10.92 13.72
C THR A 997 -27.77 12.39 14.15
N VAL A 998 -26.67 12.82 14.74
CA VAL A 998 -26.42 14.21 15.17
C VAL A 998 -25.51 14.86 14.15
N LEU A 999 -25.98 15.92 13.51
CA LEU A 999 -25.26 16.73 12.55
C LEU A 999 -24.79 18.03 13.19
N ASP A 1000 -23.67 18.58 12.73
CA ASP A 1000 -23.23 19.93 13.09
C ASP A 1000 -23.99 21.03 12.32
N TRP A 1001 -23.55 22.27 12.50
CA TRP A 1001 -24.11 23.46 11.83
C TRP A 1001 -23.87 23.49 10.31
N SER A 1002 -22.91 22.72 9.79
CA SER A 1002 -22.66 22.55 8.35
C SER A 1002 -23.51 21.41 7.74
N GLY A 1003 -24.09 20.56 8.58
CA GLY A 1003 -24.85 19.38 8.20
C GLY A 1003 -24.03 18.08 8.21
N ALA A 1004 -22.76 18.12 8.64
CA ALA A 1004 -21.88 16.96 8.69
C ALA A 1004 -22.21 16.07 9.91
N PRO A 1005 -22.24 14.72 9.76
CA PRO A 1005 -22.59 13.81 10.85
C PRO A 1005 -21.45 13.65 11.86
N ILE A 1006 -21.68 14.12 13.10
CA ILE A 1006 -20.73 14.02 14.22
C ILE A 1006 -20.84 12.64 14.89
N SER A 1007 -22.05 12.13 15.04
CA SER A 1007 -22.32 10.89 15.78
C SER A 1007 -23.62 10.24 15.32
N THR A 1008 -23.67 8.91 15.33
CA THR A 1008 -24.89 8.13 15.10
C THR A 1008 -25.06 7.09 16.20
N THR A 1009 -26.27 7.01 16.73
CA THR A 1009 -26.70 6.06 17.77
C THR A 1009 -28.03 5.41 17.38
N ARG A 1010 -28.53 4.46 18.18
CA ARG A 1010 -29.87 3.86 18.01
C ARG A 1010 -30.67 3.96 19.29
N THR A 1011 -32.00 3.84 19.18
CA THR A 1011 -32.90 3.92 20.34
C THR A 1011 -33.12 2.59 21.06
N ASP A 1012 -33.19 2.66 22.39
CA ASP A 1012 -33.53 1.53 23.26
C ASP A 1012 -35.00 1.09 23.15
N ALA A 1013 -35.39 0.04 23.87
CA ALA A 1013 -36.75 -0.52 23.87
C ALA A 1013 -37.82 0.42 24.48
N GLN A 1014 -37.41 1.59 25.02
CA GLN A 1014 -38.27 2.68 25.47
C GLN A 1014 -38.11 3.93 24.58
N GLY A 1015 -37.50 3.78 23.39
CA GLY A 1015 -37.31 4.81 22.37
C GLY A 1015 -36.22 5.82 22.71
N ARG A 1016 -35.39 5.58 23.73
CA ARG A 1016 -34.43 6.54 24.25
C ARG A 1016 -33.10 6.45 23.50
N TYR A 1017 -32.49 7.58 23.21
CA TYR A 1017 -31.13 7.66 22.68
C TYR A 1017 -30.26 8.53 23.59
N ARG A 1018 -28.94 8.30 23.51
CA ARG A 1018 -27.90 9.06 24.20
C ARG A 1018 -26.70 9.20 23.27
N VAL A 1019 -26.17 10.41 23.17
CA VAL A 1019 -24.92 10.75 22.48
C VAL A 1019 -24.07 11.50 23.49
N THR A 1020 -22.87 11.00 23.74
CA THR A 1020 -21.89 11.61 24.64
C THR A 1020 -20.90 12.45 23.82
N ASP A 1021 -20.05 13.22 24.52
CA ASP A 1021 -18.82 13.77 23.96
C ASP A 1021 -19.03 14.72 22.76
N LEU A 1022 -20.12 15.48 22.77
CA LEU A 1022 -20.38 16.58 21.83
C LEU A 1022 -19.73 17.87 22.36
N PRO A 1023 -19.14 18.74 21.53
CA PRO A 1023 -18.80 20.11 21.93
C PRO A 1023 -20.04 20.92 22.36
N GLU A 1024 -19.86 22.09 22.95
CA GLU A 1024 -20.94 23.07 23.09
C GLU A 1024 -21.21 23.76 21.74
N GLY A 1025 -22.47 23.74 21.28
CA GLY A 1025 -22.87 24.25 19.95
C GLY A 1025 -24.31 23.90 19.59
N GLU A 1026 -24.78 24.38 18.44
CA GLU A 1026 -26.07 23.98 17.85
C GLU A 1026 -25.91 22.73 16.97
N TYR A 1027 -26.88 21.81 17.06
CA TYR A 1027 -26.85 20.52 16.38
C TYR A 1027 -28.21 20.15 15.78
N THR A 1028 -28.20 19.60 14.56
CA THR A 1028 -29.42 19.07 13.91
C THR A 1028 -29.53 17.57 14.21
N VAL A 1029 -30.64 17.13 14.80
CA VAL A 1029 -30.84 15.73 15.19
C VAL A 1029 -31.85 15.05 14.27
N VAL A 1030 -31.38 14.08 13.48
CA VAL A 1030 -32.18 13.36 12.47
C VAL A 1030 -32.45 11.94 12.95
N ALA A 1031 -33.73 11.55 13.03
CA ALA A 1031 -34.14 10.19 13.38
C ALA A 1031 -34.82 9.48 12.18
N ARG A 1032 -34.47 8.21 11.94
CA ARG A 1032 -35.09 7.34 10.91
C ARG A 1032 -35.48 5.98 11.50
N GLY A 1033 -36.69 5.50 11.23
CA GLY A 1033 -37.20 4.23 11.76
C GLY A 1033 -38.28 3.56 10.90
N TYR A 1034 -37.84 2.57 10.10
CA TYR A 1034 -38.62 1.55 9.34
C TYR A 1034 -39.13 1.89 7.92
N PRO A 1035 -38.49 1.28 6.92
CA PRO A 1035 -39.04 0.19 6.08
C PRO A 1035 -38.40 -1.17 6.48
N LEU A 1036 -38.63 -2.34 5.83
CA LEU A 1036 -39.40 -2.69 4.63
C LEU A 1036 -40.19 -4.02 4.85
N VAL A 1037 -41.51 -3.96 4.68
CA VAL A 1037 -42.51 -5.05 4.76
C VAL A 1037 -42.38 -6.19 3.74
N THR A 1038 -41.46 -7.14 3.89
CA THR A 1038 -41.44 -8.37 3.06
C THR A 1038 -42.08 -9.56 3.80
N SER A 1039 -42.90 -10.37 3.11
CA SER A 1039 -43.36 -11.68 3.63
C SER A 1039 -43.51 -12.72 2.50
N GLN A 1040 -43.49 -14.01 2.85
CA GLN A 1040 -43.61 -15.14 1.92
C GLN A 1040 -44.93 -15.90 2.13
N VAL A 1041 -45.47 -16.47 1.05
CA VAL A 1041 -46.69 -17.28 1.03
C VAL A 1041 -46.45 -18.59 0.25
N THR A 1042 -47.09 -19.68 0.68
CA THR A 1042 -46.96 -21.02 0.05
C THR A 1042 -48.35 -21.49 -0.40
N ILE A 1043 -48.51 -21.69 -1.72
CA ILE A 1043 -49.82 -21.95 -2.33
C ILE A 1043 -50.03 -23.46 -2.55
N ASN A 1044 -50.87 -24.08 -1.72
CA ASN A 1044 -51.24 -25.50 -1.79
C ASN A 1044 -52.72 -25.70 -2.19
N GLY A 1045 -53.17 -24.98 -3.22
CA GLY A 1045 -54.54 -25.00 -3.72
C GLY A 1045 -54.70 -24.03 -4.91
N SER A 1046 -55.92 -23.90 -5.45
CA SER A 1046 -56.18 -22.98 -6.57
C SER A 1046 -56.30 -21.50 -6.16
N GLN A 1047 -56.42 -21.20 -4.86
CA GLN A 1047 -56.50 -19.85 -4.31
C GLN A 1047 -56.07 -19.85 -2.84
N VAL A 1048 -55.35 -18.80 -2.41
CA VAL A 1048 -54.94 -18.53 -1.02
C VAL A 1048 -54.95 -17.00 -0.83
N ASP A 1049 -55.56 -16.52 0.25
CA ASP A 1049 -55.48 -15.12 0.69
C ASP A 1049 -54.35 -14.95 1.73
N HIS A 1050 -53.63 -13.83 1.69
CA HIS A 1050 -52.50 -13.55 2.59
C HIS A 1050 -52.26 -12.03 2.74
N ASP A 1051 -52.51 -11.49 3.93
CA ASP A 1051 -52.37 -10.06 4.25
C ASP A 1051 -50.95 -9.68 4.67
N ILE A 1052 -50.49 -8.49 4.25
CA ILE A 1052 -49.27 -7.83 4.73
C ILE A 1052 -49.63 -6.45 5.27
N ARG A 1053 -49.10 -6.05 6.43
CA ARG A 1053 -49.31 -4.72 7.01
C ARG A 1053 -48.00 -3.96 7.23
N LEU A 1054 -47.86 -2.87 6.48
CA LEU A 1054 -47.02 -1.71 6.75
C LEU A 1054 -47.92 -0.51 7.01
N CYS A 1055 -47.54 0.37 7.94
CA CYS A 1055 -48.10 1.71 8.12
C CYS A 1055 -47.17 2.51 9.08
N PHE A 1056 -47.22 3.83 9.15
CA PHE A 1056 -48.34 4.71 8.76
C PHE A 1056 -47.97 5.74 7.68
N ALA A 1057 -48.82 5.80 6.65
CA ALA A 1057 -49.08 7.05 5.93
C ALA A 1057 -50.15 7.84 6.71
N ALA A 1058 -50.22 9.16 6.51
CA ALA A 1058 -51.14 10.04 7.24
C ALA A 1058 -52.59 9.94 6.72
N ASP A 1059 -53.55 10.17 7.63
CA ASP A 1059 -54.89 10.66 7.30
C ASP A 1059 -54.90 12.18 7.53
N GLU A 1060 -55.45 12.92 6.55
CA GLU A 1060 -55.58 14.40 6.43
C GLU A 1060 -54.26 15.21 6.28
#